data_AF-A0A9D1HW34-F1
#
_entry.id   AF-A0A9D1HW34-F1
#
_cell.length_a   1.000
_cell.length_b   1.000
_cell.length_c   1.000
_cell.angle_alpha   90.00
_cell.angle_beta   90.00
_cell.angle_gamma   90.00
#
_symmetry.space_group_name_H-M   'P 1'
#
loop_
_entity.id
_entity.type
_entity.pdbx_description
1 polymer ?
#
loop_
_entity_poly.entity_id
_entity_poly.type
_entity_poly.pdbx_seq_one_letter_code
_entity_poly.pdbx_strand_id
1 'polypeptide(L)'
;MDYSKRPGKEIKKIGEVINKETPTITIVTPFYNGGKTLMETVNGVLSQTYPYFEWIIVDDGSKDEKSLKKLKEVEKMDDRIKVYHKKNEGPSIARDYGISKARKETKYIYFLDCDDIPEKTMLECLYWTLETHPEGSFAYTTMVNFEGKEFLWEKYLTSEQEKEENLICTSSMVKKADLLEVGGFGIKEKAMYEDWNLWLKLLAKGKIPIRVNAPIFWYRFNNTGEFQRANKNRENAMRYVRETAKQVADDVEVIQFPREGRKYDLVKQHETMVLPNYKKNSKIKLLFLIPWLVTGGADLFNLDLIKRLDKNRFEVIVLTTTPNDNPLRQEFDEVCTELYDMSTFLERSDYIQFVDYMIESRKIDLVFISNTHYGYYMVPYLKRKYPSIPFIDYIHSVDLADPREGFGRCSMDVDQYLTKTYCCNNFTKQQLITDYQKRNIETMYIGTDEQKYNPKKYSKKEMREKYHVPQDKIVISFIARLSGEKRPEMFVKIGKKLLKNNPNLYFVIAGDGYLYHDVNNQIDDNFKMLGMIKETAEIYALSDMTLNCSSLEGLALTSYESLSMGVPVVSTDVGGQTELIDDTVGGIVHYHKNATEEEYQYEIDCYCRETNRVLENIETIRNNCRKKIEKKFTLNQMAKKFSIIFEKSIQAEKEKKKKNVEPRDYLEYNLALETLYQDYCFYCKNYIETKFGITYDLDHTIKTKGKFYTLKKRIGGVLNRAHAKQEAVTILNTFRTLYQIVYHFIYFIKFLILSIPAGIVLIYKLLVRNKTH
;
A
#
# COMPACT_ATOMS: atom_id res chain seq x y z
N MET A 1 -8.02 -10.50 -0.07
CA MET A 1 -9.12 -9.74 -0.69
C MET A 1 -10.42 -10.25 -0.09
N ASP A 2 -11.27 -9.36 0.41
CA ASP A 2 -12.64 -9.60 0.82
C ASP A 2 -13.57 -9.24 -0.36
N TYR A 3 -14.14 -10.25 -1.01
CA TYR A 3 -14.99 -10.08 -2.19
C TYR A 3 -16.38 -9.51 -1.85
N SER A 4 -16.78 -9.52 -0.57
CA SER A 4 -18.03 -8.90 -0.13
C SER A 4 -17.97 -7.38 -0.22
N LYS A 5 -16.76 -6.80 -0.22
CA LYS A 5 -16.48 -5.35 -0.34
C LYS A 5 -16.35 -4.87 -1.79
N ARG A 6 -16.83 -5.64 -2.77
CA ARG A 6 -16.78 -5.25 -4.19
C ARG A 6 -17.40 -3.86 -4.46
N PRO A 7 -16.89 -3.11 -5.45
CA PRO A 7 -17.46 -1.84 -5.89
C PRO A 7 -18.81 -2.05 -6.62
N GLY A 8 -19.37 -0.98 -7.18
CA GLY A 8 -20.57 -1.04 -8.01
C GLY A 8 -21.90 -1.17 -7.24
N LYS A 9 -21.89 -1.21 -5.91
CA LYS A 9 -23.13 -1.22 -5.10
C LYS A 9 -23.89 0.11 -5.13
N GLU A 10 -23.17 1.21 -5.24
CA GLU A 10 -23.70 2.57 -5.25
C GLU A 10 -22.80 3.50 -6.09
N ILE A 11 -23.35 4.62 -6.56
CA ILE A 11 -22.57 5.66 -7.25
C ILE A 11 -21.86 6.52 -6.20
N LYS A 12 -20.52 6.55 -6.25
CA LYS A 12 -19.69 7.42 -5.40
C LYS A 12 -19.18 8.61 -6.22
N LYS A 13 -19.92 9.72 -6.19
CA LYS A 13 -19.50 10.97 -6.87
C LYS A 13 -18.38 11.67 -6.10
N ILE A 14 -17.38 12.15 -6.82
CA ILE A 14 -16.22 12.88 -6.25
C ILE A 14 -16.46 14.39 -6.17
N GLY A 15 -17.31 14.91 -7.07
CA GLY A 15 -17.68 16.31 -7.11
C GLY A 15 -18.25 16.71 -8.46
N GLU A 16 -18.65 17.97 -8.56
CA GLU A 16 -19.05 18.61 -9.82
C GLU A 16 -17.80 19.12 -10.55
N VAL A 17 -17.63 18.79 -11.83
CA VAL A 17 -16.54 19.30 -12.66
C VAL A 17 -16.98 20.58 -13.35
N ILE A 18 -16.17 21.63 -13.28
CA ILE A 18 -16.52 22.96 -13.78
C ILE A 18 -16.08 23.16 -15.23
N ASN A 19 -14.89 22.71 -15.62
CA ASN A 19 -14.44 22.81 -16.99
C ASN A 19 -15.03 21.69 -17.86
N LYS A 20 -15.50 22.07 -19.04
CA LYS A 20 -16.04 21.13 -20.02
C LYS A 20 -14.94 20.84 -21.05
N GLU A 21 -14.35 19.66 -20.94
CA GLU A 21 -13.40 19.15 -21.93
C GLU A 21 -14.09 18.12 -22.82
N THR A 22 -13.56 17.93 -24.03
CA THR A 22 -13.98 16.82 -24.89
C THR A 22 -13.58 15.48 -24.28
N PRO A 23 -14.40 14.41 -24.43
CA PRO A 23 -14.04 13.08 -23.96
C PRO A 23 -12.70 12.59 -24.53
N THR A 24 -11.69 12.44 -23.67
CA THR A 24 -10.40 11.85 -24.04
C THR A 24 -10.49 10.33 -24.15
N ILE A 25 -11.42 9.73 -23.38
CA ILE A 25 -11.66 8.30 -23.31
C ILE A 25 -13.07 7.98 -23.82
N THR A 26 -13.20 6.99 -24.70
CA THR A 26 -14.50 6.38 -25.02
C THR A 26 -14.54 5.00 -24.39
N ILE A 27 -15.49 4.77 -23.48
CA ILE A 27 -15.79 3.44 -22.95
C ILE A 27 -16.69 2.72 -23.95
N VAL A 28 -16.33 1.50 -24.35
CA VAL A 28 -17.14 0.68 -25.28
C VAL A 28 -17.58 -0.59 -24.58
N THR A 29 -18.90 -0.77 -24.48
CA THR A 29 -19.53 -1.90 -23.80
C THR A 29 -20.46 -2.65 -24.75
N PRO A 30 -20.17 -3.91 -25.11
CA PRO A 30 -21.15 -4.76 -25.77
C PRO A 30 -22.25 -5.16 -24.76
N PHE A 31 -23.49 -5.19 -25.22
CA PHE A 31 -24.65 -5.52 -24.38
C PHE A 31 -25.55 -6.53 -25.09
N TYR A 32 -25.85 -7.65 -24.43
CA TYR A 32 -26.84 -8.62 -24.91
C TYR A 32 -27.54 -9.29 -23.74
N ASN A 33 -28.82 -8.97 -23.50
CA ASN A 33 -29.62 -9.47 -22.38
C ASN A 33 -28.94 -9.31 -20.99
N GLY A 34 -28.12 -8.27 -20.80
CA GLY A 34 -27.30 -8.05 -19.60
C GLY A 34 -28.00 -7.28 -18.46
N GLY A 35 -29.33 -7.16 -18.48
CA GLY A 35 -30.07 -6.26 -17.58
C GLY A 35 -29.95 -6.56 -16.09
N LYS A 36 -29.56 -7.78 -15.70
CA LYS A 36 -29.44 -8.21 -14.30
C LYS A 36 -28.27 -7.53 -13.57
N THR A 37 -27.15 -7.36 -14.23
CA THR A 37 -25.87 -6.92 -13.64
C THR A 37 -25.48 -5.51 -14.07
N LEU A 38 -26.09 -4.98 -15.14
CA LEU A 38 -25.76 -3.67 -15.73
C LEU A 38 -25.67 -2.53 -14.71
N MET A 39 -26.52 -2.52 -13.68
CA MET A 39 -26.49 -1.43 -12.68
C MET A 39 -25.21 -1.41 -11.85
N GLU A 40 -24.60 -2.57 -11.56
CA GLU A 40 -23.32 -2.59 -10.83
C GLU A 40 -22.19 -2.00 -11.71
N THR A 41 -22.19 -2.31 -13.00
CA THR A 41 -21.29 -1.71 -14.01
C THR A 41 -21.52 -0.20 -14.15
N VAL A 42 -22.78 0.24 -14.25
CA VAL A 42 -23.15 1.66 -14.30
C VAL A 42 -22.63 2.42 -13.09
N ASN A 43 -22.80 1.84 -11.90
CA ASN A 43 -22.31 2.44 -10.67
C ASN A 43 -20.77 2.58 -10.68
N GLY A 44 -20.05 1.58 -11.20
CA GLY A 44 -18.59 1.66 -11.38
C GLY A 44 -18.16 2.74 -12.37
N VAL A 45 -18.81 2.83 -13.53
CA VAL A 45 -18.51 3.83 -14.58
C VAL A 45 -18.84 5.25 -14.12
N LEU A 46 -19.98 5.46 -13.47
CA LEU A 46 -20.38 6.79 -13.00
C LEU A 46 -19.63 7.25 -11.74
N SER A 47 -18.85 6.37 -11.11
CA SER A 47 -17.97 6.70 -9.98
C SER A 47 -16.53 7.05 -10.40
N GLN A 48 -16.21 7.04 -11.70
CA GLN A 48 -14.83 7.26 -12.16
C GLN A 48 -14.28 8.65 -11.77
N THR A 49 -13.03 8.67 -11.31
CA THR A 49 -12.31 9.88 -10.87
C THR A 49 -11.77 10.72 -12.01
N TYR A 50 -11.60 10.13 -13.19
CA TYR A 50 -11.36 10.88 -14.42
C TYR A 50 -12.70 11.17 -15.11
N PRO A 51 -13.09 12.45 -15.28
CA PRO A 51 -14.45 12.78 -15.71
C PRO A 51 -14.64 12.84 -17.23
N TYR A 52 -13.55 12.94 -17.99
CA TYR A 52 -13.58 13.22 -19.43
C TYR A 52 -13.68 11.94 -20.25
N PHE A 53 -14.83 11.29 -20.11
CA PHE A 53 -15.19 10.13 -20.90
C PHE A 53 -16.56 10.27 -21.54
N GLU A 54 -16.79 9.50 -22.59
CA GLU A 54 -18.12 9.13 -23.08
C GLU A 54 -18.28 7.61 -22.95
N TRP A 55 -19.52 7.16 -22.80
CA TRP A 55 -19.80 5.73 -22.66
C TRP A 55 -20.77 5.27 -23.74
N ILE A 56 -20.26 4.43 -24.64
CA ILE A 56 -20.98 3.85 -25.75
C ILE A 56 -21.37 2.42 -25.39
N ILE A 57 -22.67 2.17 -25.26
CA ILE A 57 -23.23 0.84 -25.06
C ILE A 57 -23.85 0.37 -26.37
N VAL A 58 -23.41 -0.78 -26.87
CA VAL A 58 -23.91 -1.38 -28.12
C VAL A 58 -24.78 -2.58 -27.78
N ASP A 59 -26.09 -2.42 -27.90
CA ASP A 59 -27.06 -3.51 -27.81
C ASP A 59 -26.98 -4.38 -29.07
N ASP A 60 -26.43 -5.58 -28.90
CA ASP A 60 -26.24 -6.59 -29.93
C ASP A 60 -27.50 -7.45 -30.11
N GLY A 61 -28.64 -6.79 -30.24
CA GLY A 61 -29.93 -7.41 -30.56
C GLY A 61 -30.59 -8.14 -29.39
N SER A 62 -30.58 -7.55 -28.18
CA SER A 62 -31.25 -8.09 -27.01
C SER A 62 -32.74 -8.38 -27.27
N LYS A 63 -33.23 -9.48 -26.69
CA LYS A 63 -34.63 -9.92 -26.81
C LYS A 63 -35.39 -9.83 -25.49
N ASP A 64 -34.67 -9.73 -24.37
CA ASP A 64 -35.27 -9.60 -23.05
C ASP A 64 -35.80 -8.18 -22.83
N GLU A 65 -37.11 -8.04 -22.67
CA GLU A 65 -37.78 -6.75 -22.44
C GLU A 65 -37.26 -6.04 -21.19
N LYS A 66 -36.92 -6.79 -20.13
CA LYS A 66 -36.37 -6.22 -18.90
C LYS A 66 -35.01 -5.56 -19.14
N SER A 67 -34.13 -6.23 -19.88
CA SER A 67 -32.84 -5.71 -20.32
C SER A 67 -32.97 -4.47 -21.19
N LEU A 68 -33.87 -4.49 -22.18
CA LEU A 68 -34.13 -3.33 -23.04
C LEU A 68 -34.68 -2.13 -22.27
N LYS A 69 -35.60 -2.36 -21.31
CA LYS A 69 -36.11 -1.31 -20.43
C LYS A 69 -34.98 -0.73 -19.57
N LYS A 70 -34.15 -1.59 -18.97
CA LYS A 70 -33.02 -1.16 -18.14
C LYS A 70 -32.03 -0.32 -18.94
N LEU A 71 -31.74 -0.70 -20.17
CA LEU A 71 -30.83 0.04 -21.04
C LEU A 71 -31.33 1.47 -21.35
N LYS A 72 -32.64 1.63 -21.59
CA LYS A 72 -33.28 2.95 -21.76
C LYS A 72 -33.27 3.80 -20.48
N GLU A 73 -33.32 3.17 -19.31
CA GLU A 73 -33.18 3.88 -18.03
C GLU A 73 -31.75 4.40 -17.88
N VAL A 74 -30.75 3.54 -18.15
CA VAL A 74 -29.31 3.86 -18.05
C VAL A 74 -28.91 5.00 -18.99
N GLU A 75 -29.38 5.01 -20.23
CA GLU A 75 -29.08 6.08 -21.19
C GLU A 75 -29.48 7.48 -20.68
N LYS A 76 -30.52 7.56 -19.84
CA LYS A 76 -31.03 8.82 -19.28
C LYS A 76 -30.35 9.24 -17.99
N MET A 77 -29.47 8.41 -17.42
CA MET A 77 -28.84 8.69 -16.12
C MET A 77 -27.72 9.73 -16.22
N ASP A 78 -27.05 9.82 -17.36
CA ASP A 78 -25.91 10.72 -17.58
C ASP A 78 -25.76 11.02 -19.07
N ASP A 79 -25.58 12.30 -19.42
CA ASP A 79 -25.49 12.76 -20.82
C ASP A 79 -24.30 12.16 -21.59
N ARG A 80 -23.29 11.65 -20.88
CA ARG A 80 -22.13 10.95 -21.46
C ARG A 80 -22.48 9.58 -22.01
N ILE A 81 -23.63 9.01 -21.64
CA ILE A 81 -24.06 7.67 -22.06
C ILE A 81 -24.78 7.76 -23.40
N LYS A 82 -24.43 6.85 -24.32
CA LYS A 82 -25.05 6.70 -25.64
C LYS A 82 -25.31 5.23 -25.91
N VAL A 83 -26.55 4.90 -26.24
CA VAL A 83 -26.94 3.53 -26.60
C VAL A 83 -27.14 3.42 -28.10
N TYR A 84 -26.58 2.37 -28.70
CA TYR A 84 -26.83 2.03 -30.10
C TYR A 84 -27.33 0.60 -30.22
N HIS A 85 -28.29 0.38 -31.10
CA HIS A 85 -28.87 -0.95 -31.34
C HIS A 85 -28.41 -1.51 -32.69
N LYS A 86 -28.13 -2.80 -32.74
CA LYS A 86 -27.86 -3.55 -33.97
C LYS A 86 -28.46 -4.95 -33.92
N LYS A 87 -28.42 -5.65 -35.06
CA LYS A 87 -28.69 -7.10 -35.12
C LYS A 87 -27.56 -7.87 -34.42
N ASN A 88 -27.88 -9.02 -33.83
CA ASN A 88 -26.96 -9.83 -33.03
C ASN A 88 -25.83 -10.47 -33.87
N GLU A 89 -24.65 -9.86 -33.86
CA GLU A 89 -23.45 -10.25 -34.61
C GLU A 89 -22.29 -10.71 -33.72
N GLY A 90 -22.47 -10.67 -32.41
CA GLY A 90 -21.47 -11.09 -31.41
C GLY A 90 -20.72 -9.89 -30.80
N PRO A 91 -20.06 -10.11 -29.64
CA PRO A 91 -19.42 -9.06 -28.86
C PRO A 91 -18.28 -8.35 -29.61
N SER A 92 -17.50 -9.09 -30.40
CA SER A 92 -16.42 -8.55 -31.24
C SER A 92 -16.93 -7.48 -32.21
N ILE A 93 -17.98 -7.78 -32.98
CA ILE A 93 -18.56 -6.84 -33.95
C ILE A 93 -19.32 -5.70 -33.25
N ALA A 94 -19.91 -5.97 -32.08
CA ALA A 94 -20.50 -4.91 -31.26
C ALA A 94 -19.44 -3.92 -30.76
N ARG A 95 -18.27 -4.38 -30.31
CA ARG A 95 -17.15 -3.52 -29.90
C ARG A 95 -16.60 -2.72 -31.09
N ASP A 96 -16.36 -3.35 -32.24
CA ASP A 96 -15.92 -2.65 -33.46
C ASP A 96 -16.93 -1.57 -33.91
N TYR A 97 -18.23 -1.87 -33.80
CA TYR A 97 -19.27 -0.87 -34.06
C TYR A 97 -19.22 0.28 -33.05
N GLY A 98 -19.03 0.00 -31.76
CA GLY A 98 -18.84 1.03 -30.73
C GLY A 98 -17.63 1.92 -30.98
N ILE A 99 -16.48 1.32 -31.37
CA ILE A 99 -15.27 2.04 -31.77
C ILE A 99 -15.55 3.00 -32.94
N SER A 100 -16.34 2.56 -33.93
CA SER A 100 -16.73 3.41 -35.08
C SER A 100 -17.62 4.61 -34.70
N LYS A 101 -18.27 4.56 -33.53
CA LYS A 101 -19.11 5.64 -32.99
C LYS A 101 -18.36 6.57 -32.04
N ALA A 102 -17.14 6.21 -31.62
CA ALA A 102 -16.30 7.03 -30.77
C ALA A 102 -16.00 8.38 -31.44
N ARG A 103 -16.03 9.46 -30.65
CA ARG A 103 -15.72 10.83 -31.12
C ARG A 103 -14.36 10.91 -31.81
N LYS A 104 -14.22 11.88 -32.71
CA LYS A 104 -12.98 12.07 -33.48
C LYS A 104 -11.82 12.45 -32.54
N GLU A 105 -12.12 13.20 -31.50
CA GLU A 105 -11.19 13.71 -30.49
C GLU A 105 -10.75 12.64 -29.47
N THR A 106 -11.43 11.50 -29.41
CA THR A 106 -11.08 10.39 -28.52
C THR A 106 -9.65 9.91 -28.76
N LYS A 107 -8.82 9.98 -27.72
CA LYS A 107 -7.44 9.48 -27.73
C LYS A 107 -7.38 7.99 -27.39
N TYR A 108 -8.21 7.55 -26.45
CA TYR A 108 -8.20 6.19 -25.91
C TYR A 108 -9.56 5.52 -25.96
N ILE A 109 -9.58 4.23 -26.31
CA ILE A 109 -10.74 3.35 -26.16
C ILE A 109 -10.53 2.47 -24.94
N TYR A 110 -11.49 2.44 -24.04
CA TYR A 110 -11.49 1.52 -22.90
C TYR A 110 -12.61 0.49 -23.07
N PHE A 111 -12.28 -0.79 -22.98
CA PHE A 111 -13.27 -1.85 -23.10
C PHE A 111 -13.80 -2.25 -21.73
N LEU A 112 -15.12 -2.46 -21.65
CA LEU A 112 -15.76 -2.89 -20.41
C LEU A 112 -17.00 -3.72 -20.74
N ASP A 113 -17.06 -4.95 -20.22
CA ASP A 113 -18.24 -5.80 -20.38
C ASP A 113 -19.37 -5.37 -19.44
N CYS A 114 -20.61 -5.64 -19.84
CA CYS A 114 -21.81 -5.10 -19.18
C CYS A 114 -22.12 -5.72 -17.81
N ASP A 115 -21.33 -6.69 -17.36
CA ASP A 115 -21.43 -7.37 -16.07
C ASP A 115 -20.19 -7.18 -15.18
N ASP A 116 -19.14 -6.52 -15.67
CA ASP A 116 -17.92 -6.22 -14.92
C ASP A 116 -17.96 -4.86 -14.23
N ILE A 117 -17.09 -4.64 -13.25
CA ILE A 117 -17.09 -3.43 -12.43
C ILE A 117 -15.69 -2.79 -12.38
N PRO A 118 -15.49 -1.60 -12.97
CA PRO A 118 -14.26 -0.85 -12.76
C PRO A 118 -14.28 -0.16 -11.39
N GLU A 119 -13.16 -0.20 -10.66
CA GLU A 119 -12.97 0.64 -9.46
C GLU A 119 -12.96 2.12 -9.84
N LYS A 120 -13.34 3.00 -8.90
CA LYS A 120 -13.47 4.45 -9.13
C LYS A 120 -12.20 5.13 -9.68
N THR A 121 -11.01 4.61 -9.39
CA THR A 121 -9.73 5.21 -9.85
C THR A 121 -9.24 4.65 -11.19
N MET A 122 -9.93 3.66 -11.77
CA MET A 122 -9.41 2.86 -12.89
C MET A 122 -9.06 3.68 -14.13
N LEU A 123 -9.98 4.51 -14.62
CA LEU A 123 -9.73 5.32 -15.82
C LEU A 123 -8.59 6.32 -15.63
N GLU A 124 -8.47 6.91 -14.43
CA GLU A 124 -7.44 7.90 -14.16
C GLU A 124 -6.05 7.25 -14.07
N CYS A 125 -5.93 6.08 -13.43
CA CYS A 125 -4.67 5.32 -13.42
C CYS A 125 -4.23 4.93 -14.84
N LEU A 126 -5.14 4.38 -15.66
CA LEU A 126 -4.83 3.97 -17.03
C LEU A 126 -4.50 5.16 -17.94
N TYR A 127 -5.21 6.28 -17.77
CA TYR A 127 -4.93 7.53 -18.47
C TYR A 127 -3.52 8.01 -18.13
N TRP A 128 -3.19 8.14 -16.85
CA TRP A 128 -1.86 8.56 -16.40
C TRP A 128 -0.77 7.63 -16.94
N THR A 129 -0.95 6.32 -16.87
CA THR A 129 0.02 5.36 -17.41
C THR A 129 0.30 5.58 -18.90
N LEU A 130 -0.72 5.81 -19.73
CA LEU A 130 -0.54 6.00 -21.18
C LEU A 130 -0.08 7.42 -21.57
N GLU A 131 -0.25 8.42 -20.69
CA GLU A 131 0.29 9.76 -20.89
C GLU A 131 1.77 9.83 -20.49
N THR A 132 2.18 9.17 -19.40
CA THR A 132 3.58 9.18 -18.93
C THR A 132 4.50 8.23 -19.70
N HIS A 133 3.92 7.29 -20.46
CA HIS A 133 4.63 6.34 -21.30
C HIS A 133 4.10 6.42 -22.75
N PRO A 134 4.42 7.50 -23.50
CA PRO A 134 3.92 7.71 -24.85
C PRO A 134 4.37 6.62 -25.84
N GLU A 135 5.39 5.83 -25.53
CA GLU A 135 5.79 4.62 -26.27
C GLU A 135 4.82 3.44 -26.10
N GLY A 136 4.07 3.40 -24.99
CA GLY A 136 3.10 2.34 -24.73
C GLY A 136 1.81 2.50 -25.53
N SER A 137 1.26 1.41 -26.04
CA SER A 137 0.08 1.42 -26.91
C SER A 137 -1.22 1.13 -26.19
N PHE A 138 -1.15 0.30 -25.14
CA PHE A 138 -2.32 -0.07 -24.35
C PHE A 138 -1.93 -0.45 -22.93
N ALA A 139 -2.81 -0.16 -21.99
CA ALA A 139 -2.64 -0.41 -20.57
C ALA A 139 -3.76 -1.33 -20.05
N TYR A 140 -3.37 -2.32 -19.25
CA TYR A 140 -4.28 -3.27 -18.62
C TYR A 140 -3.92 -3.44 -17.14
N THR A 141 -4.79 -4.09 -16.36
CA THR A 141 -4.61 -4.13 -14.91
C THR A 141 -4.87 -5.49 -14.27
N THR A 142 -4.56 -5.62 -12.98
CA THR A 142 -4.80 -6.85 -12.21
C THR A 142 -6.30 -7.09 -12.05
N MET A 143 -6.74 -8.29 -12.40
CA MET A 143 -8.15 -8.66 -12.44
C MET A 143 -8.58 -9.39 -11.16
N VAL A 144 -9.59 -8.85 -10.48
CA VAL A 144 -10.24 -9.46 -9.32
C VAL A 144 -11.43 -10.29 -9.81
N ASN A 145 -11.26 -11.60 -9.88
CA ASN A 145 -12.35 -12.49 -10.27
C ASN A 145 -13.27 -12.66 -9.07
N PHE A 146 -14.56 -12.38 -9.26
CA PHE A 146 -15.56 -12.49 -8.22
C PHE A 146 -16.85 -13.12 -8.78
N GLU A 147 -17.69 -13.61 -7.86
CA GLU A 147 -18.90 -14.37 -8.15
C GLU A 147 -18.66 -15.66 -8.96
N GLY A 148 -19.13 -16.80 -8.46
CA GLY A 148 -18.87 -18.09 -9.08
C GLY A 148 -17.44 -18.62 -8.85
N LYS A 149 -16.40 -17.79 -9.02
CA LYS A 149 -15.02 -18.15 -8.69
C LYS A 149 -14.18 -16.95 -8.24
N GLU A 150 -13.72 -16.99 -7.00
CA GLU A 150 -12.99 -15.89 -6.35
C GLU A 150 -11.47 -16.10 -6.37
N PHE A 151 -10.74 -15.25 -7.10
CA PHE A 151 -9.27 -15.21 -7.10
C PHE A 151 -8.72 -13.92 -7.73
N LEU A 152 -7.47 -13.59 -7.43
CA LEU A 152 -6.73 -12.55 -8.13
C LEU A 152 -6.00 -13.14 -9.34
N TRP A 153 -6.25 -12.58 -10.52
CA TRP A 153 -5.46 -12.86 -11.72
C TRP A 153 -4.38 -11.80 -11.86
N GLU A 154 -3.24 -12.09 -11.25
CA GLU A 154 -2.05 -11.24 -11.23
C GLU A 154 -0.88 -12.04 -11.81
N LYS A 155 -0.54 -11.78 -13.07
CA LYS A 155 0.53 -12.46 -13.80
C LYS A 155 1.53 -11.46 -14.34
N TYR A 156 2.80 -11.87 -14.35
CA TYR A 156 3.85 -11.15 -15.07
C TYR A 156 3.75 -11.49 -16.56
N LEU A 157 3.83 -10.48 -17.42
CA LEU A 157 3.61 -10.62 -18.86
C LEU A 157 4.92 -10.74 -19.63
N THR A 158 4.95 -11.69 -20.55
CA THR A 158 5.92 -11.76 -21.65
C THR A 158 5.17 -12.06 -22.94
N SER A 159 5.69 -11.63 -24.09
CA SER A 159 5.05 -11.96 -25.38
C SER A 159 5.01 -13.46 -25.65
N GLU A 160 6.00 -14.23 -25.17
CA GLU A 160 6.01 -15.69 -25.23
C GLU A 160 4.82 -16.30 -24.47
N GLN A 161 4.57 -15.86 -23.24
CA GLN A 161 3.45 -16.37 -22.45
C GLN A 161 2.11 -15.97 -23.06
N GLU A 162 2.00 -14.74 -23.56
CA GLU A 162 0.78 -14.26 -24.20
C GLU A 162 0.44 -15.05 -25.46
N LYS A 163 1.40 -15.69 -26.14
CA LYS A 163 1.10 -16.60 -27.27
C LYS A 163 0.42 -17.91 -26.83
N GLU A 164 0.61 -18.32 -25.58
CA GLU A 164 0.17 -19.62 -25.05
C GLU A 164 -1.05 -19.50 -24.11
N GLU A 165 -1.18 -18.38 -23.40
CA GLU A 165 -2.23 -18.10 -22.42
C GLU A 165 -2.65 -16.62 -22.53
N ASN A 166 -3.95 -16.33 -22.53
CA ASN A 166 -4.46 -14.96 -22.52
C ASN A 166 -4.23 -14.33 -21.15
N LEU A 167 -3.16 -13.52 -20.99
CA LEU A 167 -2.84 -12.87 -19.71
C LEU A 167 -3.45 -11.47 -19.61
N ILE A 168 -3.64 -10.80 -20.74
CA ILE A 168 -4.19 -9.44 -20.82
C ILE A 168 -5.72 -9.51 -20.78
N CYS A 169 -6.32 -8.83 -19.80
CA CYS A 169 -7.78 -8.84 -19.65
C CYS A 169 -8.46 -8.00 -20.74
N THR A 170 -9.70 -8.37 -21.09
CA THR A 170 -10.54 -7.59 -22.01
C THR A 170 -10.63 -6.12 -21.57
N SER A 171 -10.67 -5.86 -20.26
CA SER A 171 -10.79 -4.52 -19.69
C SER A 171 -9.47 -3.72 -19.72
N SER A 172 -9.04 -3.40 -20.93
CA SER A 172 -7.83 -2.66 -21.23
C SER A 172 -8.15 -1.33 -21.94
N MET A 173 -7.31 -0.33 -21.71
CA MET A 173 -7.34 0.96 -22.40
C MET A 173 -6.33 0.96 -23.54
N VAL A 174 -6.76 1.26 -24.77
CA VAL A 174 -5.94 1.19 -25.99
C VAL A 174 -5.94 2.54 -26.68
N LYS A 175 -4.79 2.98 -27.19
CA LYS A 175 -4.73 4.14 -28.10
C LYS A 175 -5.61 3.89 -29.32
N LYS A 176 -6.54 4.81 -29.60
CA LYS A 176 -7.49 4.68 -30.71
C LYS A 176 -6.78 4.49 -32.05
N ALA A 177 -5.68 5.21 -32.28
CA ALA A 177 -4.90 5.09 -33.52
C ALA A 177 -4.32 3.68 -33.73
N ASP A 178 -3.71 3.11 -32.69
CA ASP A 178 -3.12 1.76 -32.75
C ASP A 178 -4.19 0.67 -32.93
N LEU A 179 -5.36 0.85 -32.30
CA LEU A 179 -6.51 -0.02 -32.45
C LEU A 179 -7.06 -0.03 -33.89
N LEU A 180 -7.13 1.16 -34.52
CA LEU A 180 -7.56 1.29 -35.92
C LEU A 180 -6.53 0.71 -36.89
N GLU A 181 -5.22 0.86 -36.60
CA GLU A 181 -4.14 0.29 -37.41
C GLU A 181 -4.23 -1.24 -37.51
N VAL A 182 -4.56 -1.92 -36.40
CA VAL A 182 -4.73 -3.38 -36.37
C VAL A 182 -6.10 -3.85 -36.85
N GLY A 183 -6.99 -2.92 -37.24
CA GLY A 183 -8.33 -3.19 -37.74
C GLY A 183 -9.31 -3.68 -36.66
N GLY A 184 -9.12 -3.30 -35.40
CA GLY A 184 -9.99 -3.69 -34.28
C GLY A 184 -10.01 -5.20 -34.01
N PHE A 185 -11.10 -5.68 -33.41
CA PHE A 185 -11.27 -7.10 -33.10
C PHE A 185 -11.37 -7.93 -34.39
N GLY A 186 -12.27 -7.54 -35.30
CA GLY A 186 -12.37 -8.05 -36.67
C GLY A 186 -12.85 -9.51 -36.80
N ILE A 187 -13.23 -10.17 -35.71
CA ILE A 187 -13.75 -11.55 -35.73
C ILE A 187 -15.27 -11.51 -35.78
N LYS A 188 -15.87 -12.00 -36.88
CA LYS A 188 -17.34 -12.10 -37.03
C LYS A 188 -17.92 -13.36 -36.39
N GLU A 189 -17.11 -14.41 -36.25
CA GLU A 189 -17.53 -15.65 -35.61
C GLU A 189 -17.74 -15.44 -34.11
N LYS A 190 -18.78 -16.10 -33.57
CA LYS A 190 -19.11 -16.07 -32.14
C LYS A 190 -18.38 -17.19 -31.40
N ALA A 191 -18.29 -17.11 -30.06
CA ALA A 191 -17.60 -18.11 -29.25
C ALA A 191 -16.11 -18.27 -29.65
N MET A 192 -15.42 -17.14 -29.70
CA MET A 192 -14.02 -16.98 -30.08
C MET A 192 -13.24 -16.40 -28.89
N TYR A 193 -11.90 -16.42 -28.96
CA TYR A 193 -11.06 -15.65 -28.03
C TYR A 193 -10.73 -14.29 -28.67
N GLU A 194 -11.73 -13.43 -28.82
CA GLU A 194 -11.58 -12.20 -29.60
C GLU A 194 -10.63 -11.18 -28.97
N ASP A 195 -10.63 -11.09 -27.64
CA ASP A 195 -9.73 -10.22 -26.87
C ASP A 195 -8.29 -10.70 -26.99
N TRP A 196 -8.06 -11.99 -26.79
CA TRP A 196 -6.74 -12.60 -26.94
C TRP A 196 -6.16 -12.36 -28.33
N ASN A 197 -6.97 -12.55 -29.37
CA ASN A 197 -6.54 -12.29 -30.74
C ASN A 197 -6.23 -10.80 -30.98
N LEU A 198 -6.98 -9.87 -30.37
CA LEU A 198 -6.69 -8.43 -30.46
C LEU A 198 -5.32 -8.10 -29.83
N TRP A 199 -5.03 -8.65 -28.65
CA TRP A 199 -3.73 -8.44 -27.99
C TRP A 199 -2.59 -8.95 -28.84
N LEU A 200 -2.73 -10.14 -29.43
CA LEU A 200 -1.73 -10.70 -30.34
C LEU A 200 -1.57 -9.87 -31.62
N LYS A 201 -2.64 -9.26 -32.16
CA LYS A 201 -2.52 -8.35 -33.31
C LYS A 201 -1.69 -7.11 -32.98
N LEU A 202 -1.92 -6.52 -31.81
CA LEU A 202 -1.15 -5.37 -31.33
C LEU A 202 0.32 -5.77 -31.14
N LEU A 203 0.59 -6.90 -30.48
CA LEU A 203 1.95 -7.42 -30.30
C LEU A 203 2.65 -7.76 -31.63
N ALA A 204 1.92 -8.28 -32.62
CA ALA A 204 2.46 -8.59 -33.95
C ALA A 204 2.89 -7.33 -34.72
N LYS A 205 2.33 -6.16 -34.37
CA LYS A 205 2.74 -4.84 -34.87
C LYS A 205 3.80 -4.17 -34.00
N GLY A 206 4.35 -4.87 -33.00
CA GLY A 206 5.35 -4.33 -32.08
C GLY A 206 4.79 -3.28 -31.11
N LYS A 207 3.47 -3.25 -30.92
CA LYS A 207 2.82 -2.32 -29.97
C LYS A 207 3.14 -2.77 -28.54
N ILE A 208 3.48 -1.80 -27.69
CA ILE A 208 4.01 -2.05 -26.34
C ILE A 208 2.86 -2.10 -25.32
N PRO A 209 2.58 -3.26 -24.69
CA PRO A 209 1.68 -3.34 -23.54
C PRO A 209 2.27 -2.70 -22.29
N ILE A 210 1.38 -2.11 -21.47
CA ILE A 210 1.70 -1.64 -20.13
C ILE A 210 0.83 -2.34 -19.08
N ARG A 211 1.47 -2.97 -18.08
CA ARG A 211 0.79 -3.60 -16.95
C ARG A 211 0.72 -2.65 -15.76
N VAL A 212 -0.47 -2.15 -15.46
CA VAL A 212 -0.81 -1.44 -14.22
C VAL A 212 -1.07 -2.48 -13.12
N ASN A 213 -0.20 -2.56 -12.14
CA ASN A 213 -0.22 -3.61 -11.12
C ASN A 213 -1.17 -3.29 -9.94
N ALA A 214 -2.40 -2.91 -10.24
CA ALA A 214 -3.41 -2.53 -9.25
C ALA A 214 -4.65 -3.43 -9.37
N PRO A 215 -5.23 -3.95 -8.28
CA PRO A 215 -6.45 -4.76 -8.33
C PRO A 215 -7.69 -3.87 -8.48
N ILE A 216 -7.79 -3.16 -9.61
CA ILE A 216 -8.81 -2.12 -9.86
C ILE A 216 -9.87 -2.50 -10.90
N PHE A 217 -9.85 -3.75 -11.35
CA PHE A 217 -10.84 -4.31 -12.26
C PHE A 217 -11.50 -5.56 -11.65
N TRP A 218 -12.81 -5.50 -11.41
CA TRP A 218 -13.58 -6.63 -10.92
C TRP A 218 -14.28 -7.34 -12.07
N TYR A 219 -13.82 -8.55 -12.37
CA TYR A 219 -14.35 -9.40 -13.43
C TYR A 219 -15.35 -10.42 -12.86
N ARG A 220 -16.56 -10.42 -13.41
CA ARG A 220 -17.59 -11.35 -12.95
C ARG A 220 -17.44 -12.68 -13.65
N PHE A 221 -17.12 -13.72 -12.88
CA PHE A 221 -17.01 -15.04 -13.46
C PHE A 221 -18.40 -15.66 -13.71
N ASN A 222 -18.66 -16.01 -14.97
CA ASN A 222 -19.90 -16.67 -15.38
C ASN A 222 -19.62 -17.99 -16.15
N ASN A 223 -20.54 -18.96 -16.03
CA ASN A 223 -20.42 -20.28 -16.67
C ASN A 223 -21.01 -20.33 -18.09
N THR A 224 -21.59 -19.23 -18.57
CA THR A 224 -22.38 -19.17 -19.81
C THR A 224 -21.92 -18.09 -20.80
N GLY A 225 -20.94 -17.27 -20.42
CA GLY A 225 -20.41 -16.19 -21.25
C GLY A 225 -19.57 -16.68 -22.42
N GLU A 226 -19.08 -15.71 -23.19
CA GLU A 226 -18.35 -15.94 -24.45
C GLU A 226 -17.08 -16.76 -24.24
N PHE A 227 -16.32 -16.50 -23.16
CA PHE A 227 -15.16 -17.30 -22.79
C PHE A 227 -15.47 -18.79 -22.63
N GLN A 228 -16.58 -19.14 -21.95
CA GLN A 228 -16.98 -20.53 -21.77
C GLN A 228 -17.44 -21.19 -23.07
N ARG A 229 -18.09 -20.42 -23.95
CA ARG A 229 -18.44 -20.91 -25.28
C ARG A 229 -17.21 -21.11 -26.16
N ALA A 230 -16.23 -20.21 -26.09
CA ALA A 230 -14.95 -20.35 -26.77
C ALA A 230 -14.15 -21.56 -26.28
N ASN A 231 -14.19 -21.85 -24.96
CA ASN A 231 -13.62 -23.09 -24.40
C ASN A 231 -14.29 -24.35 -24.96
N LYS A 232 -15.61 -24.34 -25.15
CA LYS A 232 -16.33 -25.45 -25.81
C LYS A 232 -16.01 -25.57 -27.30
N ASN A 233 -15.69 -24.45 -27.95
CA ASN A 233 -15.34 -24.32 -29.36
C ASN A 233 -13.82 -24.17 -29.58
N ARG A 234 -13.01 -24.75 -28.68
CA ARG A 234 -11.59 -24.41 -28.55
C ARG A 234 -10.78 -24.60 -29.83
N GLU A 235 -11.05 -25.65 -30.61
CA GLU A 235 -10.29 -25.91 -31.84
C GLU A 235 -10.41 -24.77 -32.85
N ASN A 236 -11.64 -24.33 -33.13
CA ASN A 236 -11.90 -23.23 -34.06
C ASN A 236 -11.46 -21.89 -33.46
N ALA A 237 -11.76 -21.65 -32.17
CA ALA A 237 -11.37 -20.41 -31.49
C ALA A 237 -9.85 -20.21 -31.44
N MET A 238 -9.07 -21.29 -31.26
CA MET A 238 -7.61 -21.24 -31.28
C MET A 238 -7.01 -21.06 -32.68
N ARG A 239 -7.76 -21.22 -33.77
CA ARG A 239 -7.24 -21.01 -35.13
C ARG A 239 -6.71 -19.59 -35.30
N TYR A 240 -7.56 -18.60 -34.99
CA TYR A 240 -7.21 -17.18 -35.04
C TYR A 240 -6.03 -16.84 -34.12
N VAL A 241 -6.09 -17.31 -32.88
CA VAL A 241 -5.02 -17.10 -31.88
C VAL A 241 -3.68 -17.64 -32.39
N ARG A 242 -3.64 -18.88 -32.89
CA ARG A 242 -2.41 -19.51 -33.39
C ARG A 242 -1.87 -18.83 -34.66
N GLU A 243 -2.75 -18.39 -35.56
CA GLU A 243 -2.35 -17.69 -36.78
C GLU A 243 -1.73 -16.33 -36.48
N THR A 244 -2.32 -15.57 -35.56
CA THR A 244 -1.80 -14.26 -35.13
C THR A 244 -0.54 -14.41 -34.28
N ALA A 245 -0.50 -15.39 -33.35
CA ALA A 245 0.65 -15.64 -32.47
C ALA A 245 1.95 -15.94 -33.24
N LYS A 246 1.87 -16.55 -34.43
CA LYS A 246 3.04 -16.78 -35.31
C LYS A 246 3.70 -15.50 -35.80
N GLN A 247 2.97 -14.39 -35.82
CA GLN A 247 3.45 -13.09 -36.30
C GLN A 247 4.05 -12.25 -35.16
N VAL A 248 3.84 -12.65 -33.91
CA VAL A 248 4.33 -11.94 -32.73
C VAL A 248 5.80 -12.28 -32.51
N ALA A 249 6.65 -11.28 -32.30
CA ALA A 249 8.05 -11.49 -31.94
C ALA A 249 8.18 -12.03 -30.50
N ASP A 250 9.23 -12.84 -30.25
CA ASP A 250 9.49 -13.41 -28.91
C ASP A 250 10.01 -12.38 -27.89
N ASP A 251 10.35 -11.18 -28.35
CA ASP A 251 11.02 -10.14 -27.55
C ASP A 251 10.32 -8.78 -27.63
N VAL A 252 9.00 -8.76 -27.83
CA VAL A 252 8.22 -7.51 -27.71
C VAL A 252 8.41 -6.93 -26.31
N GLU A 253 8.77 -5.65 -26.25
CA GLU A 253 8.95 -4.92 -25.00
C GLU A 253 7.62 -4.83 -24.23
N VAL A 254 7.69 -5.00 -22.92
CA VAL A 254 6.54 -4.90 -22.01
C VAL A 254 6.93 -3.99 -20.85
N ILE A 255 6.14 -2.94 -20.63
CA ILE A 255 6.29 -2.06 -19.46
C ILE A 255 5.43 -2.61 -18.33
N GLN A 256 6.01 -2.82 -17.15
CA GLN A 256 5.26 -3.42 -16.03
C GLN A 256 5.64 -2.75 -14.72
N PHE A 257 4.64 -2.40 -13.93
CA PHE A 257 4.84 -1.84 -12.61
C PHE A 257 4.86 -2.92 -11.52
N PRO A 258 5.49 -2.67 -10.36
CA PRO A 258 6.37 -1.52 -10.09
C PRO A 258 7.65 -1.60 -10.93
N ARG A 259 8.14 -0.44 -11.40
CA ARG A 259 9.43 -0.32 -12.09
C ARG A 259 10.12 0.97 -11.70
N GLU A 260 11.43 0.96 -11.89
CA GLU A 260 12.29 2.11 -11.68
C GLU A 260 12.80 2.64 -13.03
N GLY A 261 12.89 3.97 -13.13
CA GLY A 261 13.47 4.67 -14.28
C GLY A 261 15.00 4.73 -14.22
N ARG A 262 15.59 5.74 -14.87
CA ARG A 262 17.04 5.97 -14.73
C ARG A 262 17.30 6.69 -13.42
N LYS A 263 18.43 6.36 -12.79
CA LYS A 263 18.87 7.00 -11.54
C LYS A 263 18.88 8.52 -11.61
N TYR A 264 19.32 9.08 -12.73
CA TYR A 264 19.43 10.53 -12.96
C TYR A 264 18.22 11.13 -13.69
N ASP A 265 17.06 10.48 -13.63
CA ASP A 265 15.84 11.07 -14.16
C ASP A 265 15.49 12.33 -13.38
N LEU A 266 15.06 13.35 -14.13
CA LEU A 266 14.54 14.60 -13.60
C LEU A 266 13.02 14.46 -13.42
N VAL A 267 12.43 15.42 -12.70
CA VAL A 267 10.98 15.55 -12.62
C VAL A 267 10.42 15.78 -14.02
N LYS A 268 9.53 14.89 -14.48
CA LYS A 268 8.86 15.01 -15.77
C LYS A 268 7.72 16.03 -15.68
N GLN A 269 7.55 16.82 -16.73
CA GLN A 269 6.40 17.71 -16.91
C GLN A 269 5.48 17.15 -17.99
N HIS A 270 4.19 17.20 -17.73
CA HIS A 270 3.15 16.65 -18.61
C HIS A 270 2.14 17.73 -19.00
N GLU A 271 2.63 18.80 -19.65
CA GLU A 271 1.83 20.01 -19.96
C GLU A 271 0.60 19.74 -20.84
N THR A 272 0.61 18.66 -21.62
CA THR A 272 -0.50 18.29 -22.51
C THR A 272 -1.60 17.48 -21.82
N MET A 273 -1.42 17.12 -20.54
CA MET A 273 -2.43 16.35 -19.81
C MET A 273 -3.65 17.20 -19.45
N VAL A 274 -4.82 16.60 -19.58
CA VAL A 274 -6.08 17.26 -19.26
C VAL A 274 -6.27 17.25 -17.75
N LEU A 275 -6.36 18.43 -17.14
CA LEU A 275 -6.57 18.61 -15.71
C LEU A 275 -8.07 18.76 -15.38
N PRO A 276 -8.68 17.85 -14.60
CA PRO A 276 -10.01 18.05 -14.04
C PRO A 276 -10.06 19.23 -13.10
N ASN A 277 -11.00 20.16 -13.28
CA ASN A 277 -11.25 21.24 -12.32
C ASN A 277 -12.52 20.95 -11.53
N TYR A 278 -12.38 20.23 -10.42
CA TYR A 278 -13.49 19.95 -9.52
C TYR A 278 -13.86 21.19 -8.70
N LYS A 279 -15.16 21.45 -8.59
CA LYS A 279 -15.71 22.50 -7.75
C LYS A 279 -15.33 22.25 -6.29
N LYS A 280 -14.79 23.29 -5.65
CA LYS A 280 -14.52 23.26 -4.21
C LYS A 280 -15.84 23.11 -3.46
N ASN A 281 -15.91 22.09 -2.60
CA ASN A 281 -17.05 21.88 -1.70
C ASN A 281 -16.76 22.52 -0.32
N SER A 282 -17.69 22.40 0.61
CA SER A 282 -17.55 22.96 1.97
C SER A 282 -16.64 22.15 2.89
N LYS A 283 -16.23 20.94 2.49
CA LYS A 283 -15.41 20.05 3.30
C LYS A 283 -13.93 20.38 3.10
N ILE A 284 -13.15 20.14 4.14
CA ILE A 284 -11.69 20.27 4.12
C ILE A 284 -11.12 19.02 3.44
N LYS A 285 -10.34 19.22 2.37
CA LYS A 285 -9.72 18.11 1.63
C LYS A 285 -8.28 17.90 2.10
N LEU A 286 -8.02 16.72 2.65
CA LEU A 286 -6.72 16.30 3.16
C LEU A 286 -6.07 15.33 2.18
N LEU A 287 -4.81 15.58 1.83
CA LEU A 287 -4.00 14.66 1.04
C LEU A 287 -2.99 13.95 1.94
N PHE A 288 -3.12 12.64 2.07
CA PHE A 288 -2.20 11.79 2.84
C PHE A 288 -1.17 11.19 1.90
N LEU A 289 0.11 11.42 2.20
CA LEU A 289 1.26 10.78 1.56
C LEU A 289 1.86 9.79 2.56
N ILE A 290 1.82 8.49 2.22
CA ILE A 290 2.31 7.39 3.07
C ILE A 290 3.10 6.38 2.21
N PRO A 291 3.94 5.50 2.78
CA PRO A 291 4.76 4.60 1.99
C PRO A 291 3.93 3.50 1.33
N TRP A 292 3.07 2.82 2.09
CA TRP A 292 2.31 1.63 1.72
C TRP A 292 1.09 1.49 2.65
N LEU A 293 0.37 0.36 2.60
CA LEU A 293 -0.83 0.02 3.40
C LEU A 293 -0.70 -1.37 4.06
N VAL A 294 0.26 -1.54 4.96
CA VAL A 294 0.57 -2.84 5.61
C VAL A 294 -0.03 -2.95 7.01
N THR A 295 -0.05 -4.15 7.60
CA THR A 295 -0.53 -4.38 8.97
C THR A 295 0.50 -3.95 10.05
N GLY A 296 1.03 -2.73 9.93
CA GLY A 296 2.00 -2.13 10.85
C GLY A 296 1.37 -1.05 11.74
N GLY A 297 2.00 -0.73 12.86
CA GLY A 297 1.47 0.27 13.80
C GLY A 297 1.31 1.67 13.20
N ALA A 298 2.15 2.05 12.24
CA ALA A 298 2.06 3.34 11.56
C ALA A 298 0.85 3.41 10.61
N ASP A 299 0.69 2.41 9.76
CA ASP A 299 -0.43 2.28 8.83
C ASP A 299 -1.77 2.16 9.55
N LEU A 300 -1.84 1.38 10.63
CA LEU A 300 -3.05 1.27 11.45
C LEU A 300 -3.42 2.60 12.09
N PHE A 301 -2.44 3.38 12.58
CA PHE A 301 -2.70 4.74 13.05
C PHE A 301 -3.30 5.62 11.94
N ASN A 302 -2.73 5.58 10.72
CA ASN A 302 -3.25 6.38 9.60
C ASN A 302 -4.68 5.97 9.26
N LEU A 303 -4.95 4.67 9.19
CA LEU A 303 -6.28 4.11 8.96
C LEU A 303 -7.27 4.55 10.06
N ASP A 304 -6.90 4.42 11.32
CA ASP A 304 -7.76 4.74 12.46
C ASP A 304 -8.03 6.24 12.59
N LEU A 305 -7.04 7.09 12.27
CA LEU A 305 -7.21 8.53 12.17
C LEU A 305 -8.23 8.85 11.09
N ILE A 306 -8.02 8.38 9.85
CA ILE A 306 -8.92 8.64 8.73
C ILE A 306 -10.33 8.15 9.04
N LYS A 307 -10.48 6.95 9.62
CA LYS A 307 -11.76 6.36 9.99
C LYS A 307 -12.55 7.23 10.97
N ARG A 308 -11.88 7.93 11.88
CA ARG A 308 -12.49 8.71 12.98
C ARG A 308 -12.65 10.20 12.69
N LEU A 309 -12.10 10.70 11.59
CA LEU A 309 -12.39 12.06 11.14
C LEU A 309 -13.88 12.21 10.75
N ASP A 310 -14.47 13.34 11.11
CA ASP A 310 -15.85 13.67 10.75
C ASP A 310 -16.01 13.79 9.23
N LYS A 311 -16.70 12.82 8.62
CA LYS A 311 -16.92 12.72 7.17
C LYS A 311 -17.81 13.84 6.60
N ASN A 312 -18.51 14.58 7.44
CA ASN A 312 -19.24 15.78 7.05
C ASN A 312 -18.34 17.01 6.96
N ARG A 313 -17.16 16.98 7.58
CA ARG A 313 -16.20 18.09 7.61
C ARG A 313 -14.93 17.81 6.80
N PHE A 314 -14.47 16.57 6.75
CA PHE A 314 -13.22 16.17 6.10
C PHE A 314 -13.45 15.15 4.98
N GLU A 315 -12.72 15.34 3.88
CA GLU A 315 -12.52 14.35 2.82
C GLU A 315 -11.03 14.01 2.77
N VAL A 316 -10.72 12.73 2.61
CA VAL A 316 -9.33 12.25 2.63
C VAL A 316 -9.01 11.55 1.33
N ILE A 317 -7.90 11.96 0.72
CA ILE A 317 -7.28 11.30 -0.44
C ILE A 317 -5.97 10.69 0.05
N VAL A 318 -5.71 9.44 -0.29
CA VAL A 318 -4.49 8.72 0.12
C VAL A 318 -3.68 8.36 -1.11
N LEU A 319 -2.39 8.70 -1.10
CA LEU A 319 -1.41 8.29 -2.10
C LEU A 319 -0.29 7.48 -1.42
N THR A 320 -0.01 6.29 -1.93
CA THR A 320 1.15 5.51 -1.50
C THR A 320 2.32 5.69 -2.45
N THR A 321 3.55 5.65 -1.92
CA THR A 321 4.76 5.95 -2.68
C THR A 321 5.64 4.73 -2.97
N THR A 322 5.45 3.62 -2.27
CA THR A 322 6.41 2.50 -2.23
C THR A 322 5.73 1.18 -2.58
N PRO A 323 6.34 0.34 -3.44
CA PRO A 323 5.79 -0.97 -3.80
C PRO A 323 5.54 -1.88 -2.59
N ASN A 324 4.33 -2.44 -2.48
CA ASN A 324 3.97 -3.45 -1.48
C ASN A 324 2.69 -4.22 -1.88
N ASP A 325 2.38 -5.32 -1.19
CA ASP A 325 1.15 -6.10 -1.40
C ASP A 325 -0.10 -5.41 -0.81
N ASN A 326 0.09 -4.42 0.06
CA ASN A 326 -0.96 -3.55 0.59
C ASN A 326 -2.21 -4.30 1.13
N PRO A 327 -2.05 -5.19 2.13
CA PRO A 327 -3.14 -6.00 2.67
C PRO A 327 -4.30 -5.18 3.26
N LEU A 328 -4.05 -3.93 3.71
CA LEU A 328 -5.09 -3.04 4.26
C LEU A 328 -5.80 -2.19 3.19
N ARG A 329 -5.58 -2.43 1.89
CA ARG A 329 -6.09 -1.57 0.82
C ARG A 329 -7.61 -1.39 0.87
N GLN A 330 -8.36 -2.45 1.14
CA GLN A 330 -9.83 -2.38 1.16
C GLN A 330 -10.35 -1.61 2.37
N GLU A 331 -9.69 -1.73 3.52
CA GLU A 331 -10.01 -0.98 4.74
C GLU A 331 -9.76 0.52 4.53
N PHE A 332 -8.68 0.89 3.83
CA PHE A 332 -8.43 2.28 3.45
C PHE A 332 -9.48 2.80 2.47
N ASP A 333 -9.80 2.05 1.41
CA ASP A 333 -10.77 2.49 0.39
C ASP A 333 -12.20 2.68 0.95
N GLU A 334 -12.56 1.95 2.01
CA GLU A 334 -13.82 2.14 2.75
C GLU A 334 -13.89 3.48 3.48
N VAL A 335 -12.75 4.00 3.97
CA VAL A 335 -12.73 5.20 4.82
C VAL A 335 -12.26 6.45 4.11
N CYS A 336 -11.52 6.34 2.99
CA CYS A 336 -11.05 7.48 2.21
C CYS A 336 -11.93 7.72 0.96
N THR A 337 -11.90 8.94 0.45
CA THR A 337 -12.65 9.33 -0.75
C THR A 337 -11.99 8.78 -2.00
N GLU A 338 -10.65 8.88 -2.09
CA GLU A 338 -9.85 8.38 -3.21
C GLU A 338 -8.57 7.71 -2.68
N LEU A 339 -8.12 6.62 -3.32
CA LEU A 339 -6.91 5.87 -2.97
C LEU A 339 -6.12 5.49 -4.22
N TYR A 340 -4.86 5.92 -4.29
CA TYR A 340 -3.95 5.58 -5.39
C TYR A 340 -2.65 5.00 -4.83
N ASP A 341 -2.22 3.90 -5.45
CA ASP A 341 -0.87 3.39 -5.25
C ASP A 341 -0.01 3.77 -6.44
N MET A 342 0.75 4.87 -6.31
CA MET A 342 1.52 5.42 -7.42
C MET A 342 2.54 4.42 -7.97
N SER A 343 3.04 3.53 -7.11
CA SER A 343 4.02 2.51 -7.50
C SER A 343 3.48 1.47 -8.48
N THR A 344 2.15 1.38 -8.61
CA THR A 344 1.48 0.41 -9.48
C THR A 344 1.23 0.92 -10.90
N PHE A 345 1.44 2.21 -11.17
CA PHE A 345 1.10 2.81 -12.47
C PHE A 345 1.99 3.98 -12.92
N LEU A 346 2.95 4.42 -12.08
CA LEU A 346 3.88 5.51 -12.35
C LEU A 346 5.33 5.13 -12.03
N GLU A 347 6.27 5.75 -12.73
CA GLU A 347 7.66 5.82 -12.31
C GLU A 347 7.84 6.98 -11.32
N ARG A 348 8.92 6.95 -10.53
CA ARG A 348 9.19 8.00 -9.54
C ARG A 348 9.33 9.39 -10.13
N SER A 349 9.84 9.48 -11.36
CA SER A 349 9.98 10.74 -12.08
C SER A 349 8.65 11.42 -12.40
N ASP A 350 7.53 10.70 -12.30
CA ASP A 350 6.17 11.19 -12.53
C ASP A 350 5.43 11.54 -11.22
N TYR A 351 5.92 11.12 -10.05
CA TYR A 351 5.20 11.25 -8.78
C TYR A 351 4.89 12.71 -8.42
N ILE A 352 5.87 13.61 -8.57
CA ILE A 352 5.67 15.03 -8.25
C ILE A 352 4.56 15.62 -9.11
N GLN A 353 4.55 15.32 -10.41
CA GLN A 353 3.56 15.85 -11.33
C GLN A 353 2.16 15.25 -11.08
N PHE A 354 2.09 13.98 -10.65
CA PHE A 354 0.83 13.37 -10.23
C PHE A 354 0.28 13.99 -8.93
N VAL A 355 1.13 14.17 -7.92
CA VAL A 355 0.73 14.80 -6.65
C VAL A 355 0.31 16.25 -6.88
N ASP A 356 1.04 16.98 -7.73
CA ASP A 356 0.68 18.32 -8.19
C ASP A 356 -0.70 18.34 -8.85
N TYR A 357 -0.93 17.43 -9.80
CA TYR A 357 -2.23 17.23 -10.43
C TYR A 357 -3.35 16.95 -9.41
N MET A 358 -3.10 16.13 -8.40
CA MET A 358 -4.09 15.84 -7.35
C MET A 358 -4.39 17.08 -6.49
N ILE A 359 -3.37 17.84 -6.11
CA ILE A 359 -3.55 19.09 -5.35
C ILE A 359 -4.40 20.09 -6.15
N GLU A 360 -4.05 20.30 -7.42
CA GLU A 360 -4.68 21.31 -8.26
C GLU A 360 -6.10 20.92 -8.69
N SER A 361 -6.30 19.67 -9.09
CA SER A 361 -7.60 19.18 -9.55
C SER A 361 -8.62 19.07 -8.43
N ARG A 362 -8.18 18.60 -7.25
CA ARG A 362 -9.10 18.33 -6.13
C ARG A 362 -9.24 19.52 -5.19
N LYS A 363 -8.41 20.56 -5.33
CA LYS A 363 -8.36 21.76 -4.47
C LYS A 363 -8.02 21.40 -3.03
N ILE A 364 -6.95 20.64 -2.84
CA ILE A 364 -6.48 20.17 -1.53
C ILE A 364 -6.23 21.36 -0.59
N ASP A 365 -6.63 21.21 0.66
CA ASP A 365 -6.48 22.23 1.70
C ASP A 365 -5.27 21.98 2.60
N LEU A 366 -4.81 20.73 2.74
CA LEU A 366 -3.68 20.35 3.59
C LEU A 366 -3.02 19.06 3.07
N VAL A 367 -1.68 19.01 3.14
CA VAL A 367 -0.90 17.80 2.87
C VAL A 367 -0.37 17.23 4.19
N PHE A 368 -0.69 15.96 4.45
CA PHE A 368 -0.26 15.19 5.61
C PHE A 368 0.72 14.10 5.17
N ILE A 369 1.90 14.07 5.78
CA ILE A 369 2.99 13.18 5.40
C ILE A 369 3.28 12.24 6.57
N SER A 370 3.26 10.94 6.35
CA SER A 370 3.56 9.97 7.41
C SER A 370 4.58 8.95 6.90
N ASN A 371 5.80 9.03 7.44
CA ASN A 371 6.86 8.04 7.24
C ASN A 371 7.09 7.63 5.77
N THR A 372 7.20 8.59 4.86
CA THR A 372 7.47 8.30 3.44
C THR A 372 8.66 9.12 2.95
N HIS A 373 9.76 8.46 2.57
CA HIS A 373 10.93 9.12 2.01
C HIS A 373 10.53 10.00 0.82
N TYR A 374 9.84 9.40 -0.16
CA TYR A 374 9.35 10.10 -1.35
C TYR A 374 8.42 11.26 -1.01
N GLY A 375 7.49 11.08 -0.04
CA GLY A 375 6.62 12.16 0.41
C GLY A 375 7.41 13.38 0.87
N TYR A 376 8.48 13.19 1.65
CA TYR A 376 9.35 14.28 2.09
C TYR A 376 10.09 14.94 0.92
N TYR A 377 10.67 14.17 0.00
CA TYR A 377 11.44 14.73 -1.12
C TYR A 377 10.58 15.60 -2.07
N MET A 378 9.27 15.39 -2.12
CA MET A 378 8.37 16.25 -2.91
C MET A 378 8.04 17.57 -2.21
N VAL A 379 8.22 17.69 -0.88
CA VAL A 379 7.77 18.85 -0.09
C VAL A 379 8.36 20.17 -0.58
N PRO A 380 9.67 20.33 -0.81
CA PRO A 380 10.23 21.62 -1.24
C PRO A 380 9.60 22.12 -2.55
N TYR A 381 9.37 21.19 -3.49
CA TYR A 381 8.73 21.49 -4.78
C TYR A 381 7.27 21.92 -4.58
N LEU A 382 6.48 21.08 -3.91
CA LEU A 382 5.04 21.31 -3.73
C LEU A 382 4.77 22.53 -2.85
N LYS A 383 5.53 22.72 -1.76
CA LYS A 383 5.36 23.88 -0.87
C LYS A 383 5.67 25.19 -1.57
N ARG A 384 6.63 25.20 -2.49
CA ARG A 384 6.94 26.40 -3.28
C ARG A 384 5.82 26.74 -4.28
N LYS A 385 5.20 25.74 -4.92
CA LYS A 385 4.03 25.96 -5.80
C LYS A 385 2.77 26.32 -5.00
N TYR A 386 2.60 25.73 -3.82
CA TYR A 386 1.44 25.90 -2.96
C TYR A 386 1.81 26.50 -1.58
N PRO A 387 2.29 27.75 -1.53
CA PRO A 387 2.79 28.35 -0.30
C PRO A 387 1.71 28.48 0.78
N SER A 388 0.43 28.62 0.38
CA SER A 388 -0.71 28.74 1.28
C SER A 388 -1.29 27.41 1.78
N ILE A 389 -0.83 26.27 1.26
CA ILE A 389 -1.25 24.96 1.75
C ILE A 389 -0.30 24.54 2.89
N PRO A 390 -0.81 24.21 4.08
CA PRO A 390 0.02 23.64 5.14
C PRO A 390 0.50 22.22 4.77
N PHE A 391 1.76 21.96 5.10
CA PHE A 391 2.38 20.64 5.01
C PHE A 391 2.74 20.21 6.43
N ILE A 392 2.11 19.15 6.91
CA ILE A 392 2.32 18.61 8.25
C ILE A 392 2.87 17.21 8.10
N ASP A 393 3.82 16.84 8.93
CA ASP A 393 4.27 15.45 9.01
C ASP A 393 4.05 14.82 10.38
N TYR A 394 4.01 13.50 10.38
CA TYR A 394 3.91 12.68 11.57
C TYR A 394 4.97 11.56 11.54
N ILE A 395 5.81 11.55 12.57
CA ILE A 395 6.91 10.59 12.74
C ILE A 395 6.51 9.52 13.76
N HIS A 396 6.41 8.27 13.32
CA HIS A 396 6.09 7.14 14.21
C HIS A 396 7.31 6.57 14.96
N SER A 397 8.50 6.72 14.38
CA SER A 397 9.76 6.26 14.96
C SER A 397 10.92 6.94 14.25
N VAL A 398 12.02 7.13 14.95
CA VAL A 398 13.33 7.41 14.35
C VAL A 398 14.06 6.09 14.18
N ASP A 399 14.73 5.88 13.05
CA ASP A 399 15.55 4.68 12.87
C ASP A 399 16.74 4.73 13.82
N LEU A 400 16.91 3.66 14.60
CA LEU A 400 17.94 3.55 15.63
C LEU A 400 19.21 2.89 15.11
N ALA A 401 19.15 2.22 13.94
CA ALA A 401 20.28 1.52 13.35
C ALA A 401 21.15 2.44 12.48
N ASP A 402 20.53 3.31 11.68
CA ASP A 402 21.21 4.39 10.97
C ASP A 402 20.38 5.69 11.00
N PRO A 403 20.79 6.69 11.79
CA PRO A 403 20.12 8.01 11.81
C PRO A 403 20.08 8.70 10.44
N ARG A 404 20.92 8.29 9.49
CA ARG A 404 20.97 8.87 8.14
C ARG A 404 19.85 8.35 7.23
N GLU A 405 19.28 7.19 7.53
CA GLU A 405 18.26 6.52 6.69
C GLU A 405 16.84 6.66 7.25
N GLY A 406 16.70 7.11 8.51
CA GLY A 406 15.42 7.27 9.17
C GLY A 406 14.58 8.47 8.70
N PHE A 407 13.26 8.37 8.87
CA PHE A 407 12.32 9.45 8.54
C PHE A 407 12.58 10.76 9.28
N GLY A 408 13.25 10.71 10.44
CA GLY A 408 13.69 11.89 11.17
C GLY A 408 14.62 12.78 10.35
N ARG A 409 15.55 12.18 9.59
CA ARG A 409 16.45 12.91 8.68
C ARG A 409 15.68 13.57 7.55
N CYS A 410 14.83 12.80 6.87
CA CYS A 410 14.01 13.30 5.76
C CYS A 410 13.14 14.48 6.20
N SER A 411 12.50 14.35 7.36
CA SER A 411 11.69 15.40 7.98
C SER A 411 12.50 16.64 8.34
N MET A 412 13.74 16.47 8.81
CA MET A 412 14.66 17.57 9.09
C MET A 412 15.10 18.30 7.82
N ASP A 413 15.43 17.57 6.76
CA ASP A 413 15.88 18.16 5.49
C ASP A 413 14.83 19.10 4.86
N VAL A 414 13.55 18.90 5.21
CA VAL A 414 12.44 19.73 4.73
C VAL A 414 11.77 20.58 5.82
N ASP A 415 12.36 20.67 7.03
CA ASP A 415 11.73 21.32 8.19
C ASP A 415 11.27 22.77 7.92
N GLN A 416 12.06 23.52 7.15
CA GLN A 416 11.74 24.91 6.76
C GLN A 416 10.46 25.05 5.92
N TYR A 417 10.02 23.97 5.26
CA TYR A 417 8.82 23.93 4.42
C TYR A 417 7.61 23.40 5.19
N LEU A 418 7.83 22.71 6.30
CA LEU A 418 6.79 22.13 7.12
C LEU A 418 6.12 23.20 8.00
N THR A 419 4.81 23.10 8.12
CA THR A 419 4.01 23.93 9.02
C THR A 419 4.20 23.51 10.47
N LYS A 420 4.29 22.19 10.71
CA LYS A 420 4.52 21.57 12.01
C LYS A 420 4.92 20.11 11.83
N THR A 421 5.76 19.60 12.73
CA THR A 421 6.00 18.17 12.89
C THR A 421 5.31 17.64 14.14
N TYR A 422 4.67 16.48 14.00
CA TYR A 422 4.14 15.71 15.12
C TYR A 422 4.87 14.38 15.26
N CYS A 423 4.96 13.86 16.48
CA CYS A 423 5.55 12.54 16.73
C CYS A 423 4.80 11.76 17.82
N CYS A 424 4.95 10.44 17.79
CA CYS A 424 4.13 9.51 18.59
C CYS A 424 4.27 9.60 20.11
N ASN A 425 5.38 10.15 20.63
CA ASN A 425 5.66 10.30 22.06
C ASN A 425 6.76 11.36 22.30
N ASN A 426 7.00 11.74 23.56
CA ASN A 426 8.05 12.69 23.93
C ASN A 426 9.45 12.09 23.78
N PHE A 427 9.64 10.78 23.96
CA PHE A 427 10.94 10.15 23.72
C PHE A 427 11.44 10.42 22.29
N THR A 428 10.63 10.10 21.28
CA THR A 428 10.88 10.40 19.87
C THR A 428 10.98 11.90 19.62
N LYS A 429 10.20 12.73 20.32
CA LYS A 429 10.35 14.20 20.25
C LYS A 429 11.76 14.63 20.66
N GLN A 430 12.27 14.11 21.79
CA GLN A 430 13.60 14.46 22.28
C GLN A 430 14.71 13.96 21.35
N GLN A 431 14.55 12.77 20.76
CA GLN A 431 15.48 12.29 19.73
C GLN A 431 15.47 13.21 18.50
N LEU A 432 14.30 13.61 18.02
CA LEU A 432 14.17 14.55 16.90
C LEU A 432 14.80 15.92 17.21
N ILE A 433 14.67 16.41 18.44
CA ILE A 433 15.31 17.66 18.88
C ILE A 433 16.84 17.49 18.99
N THR A 434 17.30 16.38 19.56
CA THR A 434 18.72 16.19 19.91
C THR A 434 19.55 15.77 18.70
N ASP A 435 19.09 14.74 17.98
CA ASP A 435 19.83 14.11 16.89
C ASP A 435 19.65 14.86 15.56
N TYR A 436 18.51 15.53 15.39
CA TYR A 436 18.13 16.21 14.16
C TYR A 436 17.84 17.71 14.33
N GLN A 437 18.01 18.29 15.52
CA GLN A 437 17.83 19.74 15.76
C GLN A 437 16.45 20.29 15.34
N LYS A 438 15.42 19.44 15.35
CA LYS A 438 14.04 19.84 15.03
C LYS A 438 13.53 20.88 16.02
N ARG A 439 13.03 22.02 15.52
CA ARG A 439 12.56 23.12 16.38
C ARG A 439 11.05 23.18 16.51
N ASN A 440 10.32 22.84 15.46
CA ASN A 440 8.87 23.03 15.39
C ASN A 440 8.09 21.70 15.53
N ILE A 441 8.35 20.99 16.63
CA ILE A 441 7.84 19.64 16.88
C ILE A 441 6.93 19.56 18.11
N GLU A 442 5.85 18.77 18.02
CA GLU A 442 4.92 18.53 19.11
C GLU A 442 4.57 17.04 19.25
N THR A 443 4.33 16.59 20.48
CA THR A 443 3.96 15.21 20.76
C THR A 443 2.47 15.00 20.52
N MET A 444 2.15 14.00 19.72
CA MET A 444 0.79 13.52 19.49
C MET A 444 0.77 12.00 19.68
N TYR A 445 0.17 11.55 20.77
CA TYR A 445 0.11 10.13 21.10
C TYR A 445 -0.81 9.34 20.17
N ILE A 446 -0.38 8.13 19.79
CA ILE A 446 -1.11 7.20 18.92
C ILE A 446 -2.46 6.78 19.56
N GLY A 447 -2.48 6.56 20.88
CA GLY A 447 -3.68 6.12 21.59
C GLY A 447 -4.07 4.66 21.33
N THR A 448 -5.22 4.23 21.86
CA THR A 448 -5.80 2.90 21.65
C THR A 448 -7.31 2.96 21.46
N ASP A 449 -7.86 1.93 20.82
CA ASP A 449 -9.30 1.78 20.59
C ASP A 449 -9.98 1.32 21.88
N GLU A 450 -10.54 2.28 22.61
CA GLU A 450 -11.20 2.05 23.90
C GLU A 450 -12.48 1.24 23.79
N GLN A 451 -13.04 1.10 22.58
CA GLN A 451 -14.22 0.30 22.29
C GLN A 451 -13.83 -1.14 21.97
N LYS A 452 -12.75 -1.35 21.20
CA LYS A 452 -12.17 -2.69 20.99
C LYS A 452 -11.67 -3.26 22.31
N TYR A 453 -10.82 -2.52 23.02
CA TYR A 453 -10.26 -2.89 24.31
C TYR A 453 -11.16 -2.39 25.44
N ASN A 454 -12.33 -3.03 25.57
CA ASN A 454 -13.33 -2.72 26.58
C ASN A 454 -13.56 -3.92 27.51
N PRO A 455 -13.21 -3.83 28.82
CA PRO A 455 -13.36 -4.95 29.74
C PRO A 455 -14.81 -5.39 29.93
N LYS A 456 -15.80 -4.51 29.66
CA LYS A 456 -17.23 -4.86 29.76
C LYS A 456 -17.69 -5.88 28.72
N LYS A 457 -16.90 -6.11 27.66
CA LYS A 457 -17.21 -7.07 26.60
C LYS A 457 -16.83 -8.51 26.95
N TYR A 458 -16.10 -8.72 28.04
CA TYR A 458 -15.49 -10.01 28.36
C TYR A 458 -15.79 -10.42 29.79
N SER A 459 -16.06 -11.71 30.00
CA SER A 459 -16.09 -12.33 31.31
C SER A 459 -14.74 -12.95 31.62
N LYS A 460 -14.07 -12.50 32.70
CA LYS A 460 -12.76 -13.07 33.11
C LYS A 460 -12.86 -14.59 33.30
N LYS A 461 -13.95 -15.07 33.89
CA LYS A 461 -14.19 -16.50 34.13
C LYS A 461 -14.23 -17.28 32.82
N GLU A 462 -15.02 -16.82 31.85
CA GLU A 462 -15.15 -17.46 30.53
C GLU A 462 -13.84 -17.45 29.76
N MET A 463 -13.08 -16.34 29.80
CA MET A 463 -11.79 -16.26 29.11
C MET A 463 -10.77 -17.22 29.74
N ARG A 464 -10.75 -17.35 31.07
CA ARG A 464 -9.93 -18.35 31.76
C ARG A 464 -10.33 -19.77 31.42
N GLU A 465 -11.62 -20.08 31.33
CA GLU A 465 -12.11 -21.41 30.89
C GLU A 465 -11.69 -21.71 29.45
N LYS A 466 -11.90 -20.75 28.54
CA LYS A 466 -11.56 -20.85 27.11
C LYS A 466 -10.09 -21.21 26.88
N TYR A 467 -9.19 -20.59 27.65
CA TYR A 467 -7.74 -20.76 27.50
C TYR A 467 -7.13 -21.78 28.48
N HIS A 468 -7.96 -22.48 29.25
CA HIS A 468 -7.54 -23.44 30.27
C HIS A 468 -6.56 -22.85 31.30
N VAL A 469 -6.89 -21.66 31.79
CA VAL A 469 -6.15 -20.92 32.82
C VAL A 469 -6.87 -21.09 34.16
N PRO A 470 -6.14 -21.33 35.28
CA PRO A 470 -6.74 -21.50 36.59
C PRO A 470 -7.59 -20.30 37.05
N GLN A 471 -8.72 -20.59 37.72
CA GLN A 471 -9.67 -19.55 38.16
C GLN A 471 -9.26 -18.87 39.46
N ASP A 472 -8.60 -19.59 40.35
CA ASP A 472 -8.22 -19.21 41.72
C ASP A 472 -6.85 -18.50 41.80
N LYS A 473 -6.07 -18.56 40.71
CA LYS A 473 -4.73 -17.95 40.63
C LYS A 473 -4.76 -16.49 40.19
N ILE A 474 -3.72 -15.76 40.57
CA ILE A 474 -3.41 -14.42 40.04
C ILE A 474 -2.66 -14.60 38.72
N VAL A 475 -3.21 -14.10 37.63
CA VAL A 475 -2.67 -14.33 36.28
C VAL A 475 -1.83 -13.15 35.81
N ILE A 476 -0.56 -13.40 35.50
CA ILE A 476 0.34 -12.41 34.92
C ILE A 476 0.63 -12.80 33.47
N SER A 477 0.35 -11.93 32.50
CA SER A 477 0.56 -12.24 31.09
C SER A 477 1.70 -11.46 30.43
N PHE A 478 2.37 -12.11 29.49
CA PHE A 478 3.30 -11.53 28.52
C PHE A 478 2.68 -11.66 27.12
N ILE A 479 2.56 -10.53 26.41
CA ILE A 479 1.91 -10.48 25.10
C ILE A 479 2.83 -9.74 24.14
N ALA A 480 3.54 -10.46 23.27
CA ALA A 480 4.44 -9.88 22.28
C ALA A 480 4.88 -10.94 21.25
N ARG A 481 5.54 -10.49 20.17
CA ARG A 481 6.32 -11.39 19.32
C ARG A 481 7.45 -12.04 20.15
N LEU A 482 7.70 -13.33 19.96
CA LEU A 482 8.75 -14.06 20.69
C LEU A 482 10.10 -13.88 19.98
N SER A 483 10.71 -12.73 20.23
CA SER A 483 11.98 -12.28 19.64
C SER A 483 12.89 -11.65 20.68
N GLY A 484 14.17 -11.50 20.33
CA GLY A 484 15.23 -11.08 21.25
C GLY A 484 14.99 -9.70 21.85
N GLU A 485 14.42 -8.77 21.10
CA GLU A 485 14.08 -7.43 21.60
C GLU A 485 12.92 -7.41 22.60
N LYS A 486 12.07 -8.45 22.61
CA LYS A 486 10.94 -8.59 23.54
C LYS A 486 11.29 -9.39 24.80
N ARG A 487 12.39 -10.15 24.77
CA ARG A 487 12.98 -10.87 25.91
C ARG A 487 12.01 -11.80 26.66
N PRO A 488 11.29 -12.70 25.96
CA PRO A 488 10.34 -13.63 26.60
C PRO A 488 11.00 -14.57 27.63
N GLU A 489 12.28 -14.90 27.47
CA GLU A 489 13.03 -15.69 28.45
C GLU A 489 13.18 -14.96 29.80
N MET A 490 13.30 -13.63 29.79
CA MET A 490 13.32 -12.88 31.05
C MET A 490 11.98 -13.02 31.77
N PHE A 491 10.85 -12.96 31.05
CA PHE A 491 9.54 -13.15 31.66
C PHE A 491 9.44 -14.49 32.41
N VAL A 492 9.99 -15.57 31.84
CA VAL A 492 10.07 -16.88 32.51
C VAL A 492 10.96 -16.82 33.76
N LYS A 493 12.14 -16.19 33.68
CA LYS A 493 13.04 -16.02 34.84
C LYS A 493 12.40 -15.22 35.97
N ILE A 494 11.71 -14.12 35.66
CA ILE A 494 10.93 -13.32 36.62
C ILE A 494 9.85 -14.18 37.26
N GLY A 495 9.06 -14.91 36.46
CA GLY A 495 7.98 -15.73 36.97
C GLY A 495 8.45 -16.83 37.92
N LYS A 496 9.53 -17.55 37.57
CA LYS A 496 10.15 -18.55 38.46
C LYS A 496 10.66 -17.95 39.76
N LYS A 497 11.19 -16.72 39.74
CA LYS A 497 11.66 -16.04 40.96
C LYS A 497 10.48 -15.61 41.84
N LEU A 498 9.42 -15.08 41.26
CA LEU A 498 8.20 -14.69 41.97
C LEU A 498 7.48 -15.89 42.62
N LEU A 499 7.42 -17.03 41.92
CA LEU A 499 6.78 -18.27 42.42
C LEU A 499 7.41 -18.80 43.72
N LYS A 500 8.70 -18.53 43.96
CA LYS A 500 9.37 -18.91 45.21
C LYS A 500 8.73 -18.25 46.45
N ASN A 501 8.20 -17.04 46.28
CA ASN A 501 7.62 -16.24 47.37
C ASN A 501 6.08 -16.18 47.29
N ASN A 502 5.49 -16.46 46.13
CA ASN A 502 4.05 -16.44 45.92
C ASN A 502 3.60 -17.58 44.98
N PRO A 503 3.24 -18.76 45.52
CA PRO A 503 2.76 -19.90 44.74
C PRO A 503 1.33 -19.72 44.19
N ASN A 504 0.67 -18.58 44.46
CA ASN A 504 -0.65 -18.26 43.93
C ASN A 504 -0.60 -17.60 42.53
N LEU A 505 0.59 -17.38 41.99
CA LEU A 505 0.78 -16.79 40.67
C LEU A 505 0.64 -17.83 39.55
N TYR A 506 0.17 -17.40 38.40
CA TYR A 506 0.12 -18.18 37.16
C TYR A 506 0.51 -17.29 35.98
N PHE A 507 1.31 -17.81 35.04
CA PHE A 507 1.91 -17.01 33.98
C PHE A 507 1.39 -17.42 32.61
N VAL A 508 1.03 -16.44 31.78
CA VAL A 508 0.48 -16.69 30.43
C VAL A 508 1.37 -15.99 29.40
N ILE A 509 1.76 -16.71 28.35
CA ILE A 509 2.60 -16.19 27.26
C ILE A 509 1.81 -16.30 25.95
N ALA A 510 1.44 -15.16 25.38
CA ALA A 510 0.73 -15.05 24.12
C ALA A 510 1.62 -14.39 23.05
N GLY A 511 1.92 -15.14 22.00
CA GLY A 511 2.87 -14.73 20.98
C GLY A 511 3.46 -15.91 20.23
N ASP A 512 4.03 -15.61 19.07
CA ASP A 512 4.83 -16.55 18.28
C ASP A 512 6.12 -15.84 17.80
N GLY A 513 7.11 -16.60 17.39
CA GLY A 513 8.42 -16.10 16.95
C GLY A 513 9.51 -17.16 17.05
N TYR A 514 10.71 -16.81 16.60
CA TYR A 514 11.81 -17.76 16.52
C TYR A 514 12.28 -18.27 17.90
N LEU A 515 11.94 -17.58 18.99
CA LEU A 515 12.20 -18.03 20.37
C LEU A 515 11.09 -18.89 20.98
N TYR A 516 10.02 -19.23 20.23
CA TYR A 516 8.88 -19.98 20.77
C TYR A 516 9.32 -21.29 21.44
N HIS A 517 10.14 -22.09 20.75
CA HIS A 517 10.59 -23.39 21.25
C HIS A 517 11.50 -23.27 22.47
N ASP A 518 12.43 -22.31 22.46
CA ASP A 518 13.36 -22.09 23.56
C ASP A 518 12.62 -21.68 24.84
N VAL A 519 11.62 -20.81 24.72
CA VAL A 519 10.77 -20.39 25.84
C VAL A 519 9.89 -21.54 26.31
N ASN A 520 9.27 -22.30 25.40
CA ASN A 520 8.41 -23.42 25.74
C ASN A 520 9.14 -24.55 26.48
N ASN A 521 10.44 -24.74 26.23
CA ASN A 521 11.27 -25.72 26.92
C ASN A 521 11.68 -25.28 28.34
N GLN A 522 11.56 -23.99 28.65
CA GLN A 522 11.96 -23.42 29.94
C GLN A 522 10.80 -23.32 30.94
N ILE A 523 9.56 -23.52 30.51
CA ILE A 523 8.38 -23.37 31.36
C ILE A 523 7.99 -24.67 32.10
N ASP A 524 7.20 -24.52 33.18
CA ASP A 524 6.62 -25.61 33.97
C ASP A 524 5.09 -25.43 34.08
N ASP A 525 4.42 -26.25 34.91
CA ASP A 525 2.96 -26.26 35.04
C ASP A 525 2.35 -24.93 35.53
N ASN A 526 3.15 -24.00 36.06
CA ASN A 526 2.70 -22.65 36.46
C ASN A 526 2.65 -21.65 35.30
N PHE A 527 3.00 -22.09 34.09
CA PHE A 527 3.04 -21.29 32.88
C PHE A 527 2.15 -21.88 31.79
N LYS A 528 1.61 -21.02 30.92
CA LYS A 528 0.84 -21.40 29.75
C LYS A 528 1.30 -20.67 28.51
N MET A 529 1.78 -21.41 27.52
CA MET A 529 1.98 -20.91 26.16
C MET A 529 0.68 -20.98 25.36
N LEU A 530 0.30 -19.89 24.71
CA LEU A 530 -0.93 -19.79 23.89
C LEU A 530 -0.65 -19.70 22.38
N GLY A 531 0.58 -19.40 21.97
CA GLY A 531 0.91 -19.16 20.56
C GLY A 531 0.36 -17.84 20.03
N MET A 532 0.25 -17.74 18.70
CA MET A 532 -0.26 -16.55 18.03
C MET A 532 -1.74 -16.33 18.33
N ILE A 533 -2.06 -15.20 18.98
CA ILE A 533 -3.42 -14.78 19.31
C ILE A 533 -3.86 -13.63 18.39
N LYS A 534 -5.02 -13.76 17.77
CA LYS A 534 -5.64 -12.69 16.97
C LYS A 534 -6.35 -11.66 17.86
N GLU A 535 -7.13 -12.12 18.82
CA GLU A 535 -7.92 -11.28 19.73
C GLU A 535 -7.20 -11.04 21.06
N THR A 536 -6.21 -10.13 21.06
CA THR A 536 -5.39 -9.84 22.27
C THR A 536 -6.22 -9.34 23.46
N ALA A 537 -7.37 -8.71 23.21
CA ALA A 537 -8.33 -8.29 24.24
C ALA A 537 -8.77 -9.42 25.17
N GLU A 538 -8.88 -10.66 24.66
CA GLU A 538 -9.25 -11.82 25.47
C GLU A 538 -8.16 -12.20 26.48
N ILE A 539 -6.89 -12.00 26.11
CA ILE A 539 -5.75 -12.29 26.99
C ILE A 539 -5.67 -11.24 28.10
N TYR A 540 -5.90 -9.96 27.79
CA TYR A 540 -6.01 -8.95 28.84
C TYR A 540 -7.19 -9.23 29.78
N ALA A 541 -8.33 -9.69 29.25
CA ALA A 541 -9.52 -9.97 30.07
C ALA A 541 -9.32 -11.11 31.09
N LEU A 542 -8.53 -12.14 30.76
CA LEU A 542 -8.19 -13.22 31.70
C LEU A 542 -7.11 -12.82 32.73
N SER A 543 -6.32 -11.78 32.41
CA SER A 543 -5.16 -11.34 33.19
C SER A 543 -5.51 -10.44 34.39
N ASP A 544 -4.65 -10.51 35.39
CA ASP A 544 -4.64 -9.60 36.54
C ASP A 544 -3.57 -8.53 36.39
N MET A 545 -2.46 -8.83 35.73
CA MET A 545 -1.38 -7.90 35.41
C MET A 545 -0.68 -8.31 34.12
N THR A 546 0.01 -7.37 33.46
CA THR A 546 0.88 -7.67 32.32
C THR A 546 2.32 -7.22 32.53
N LEU A 547 3.27 -7.99 32.02
CA LEU A 547 4.70 -7.66 32.05
C LEU A 547 5.23 -7.43 30.63
N ASN A 548 5.95 -6.34 30.43
CA ASN A 548 6.65 -6.01 29.20
C ASN A 548 8.17 -5.93 29.46
N CYS A 549 8.91 -6.92 28.98
CA CYS A 549 10.35 -7.07 29.25
C CYS A 549 11.26 -6.50 28.17
N SER A 550 10.76 -5.65 27.27
CA SER A 550 11.47 -5.27 26.05
C SER A 550 12.78 -4.53 26.30
N SER A 551 13.78 -4.77 25.46
CA SER A 551 15.03 -3.99 25.39
C SER A 551 14.98 -2.86 24.35
N LEU A 552 14.00 -2.90 23.44
CA LEU A 552 13.80 -1.88 22.42
C LEU A 552 12.30 -1.68 22.15
N GLU A 553 11.83 -0.45 22.33
CA GLU A 553 10.48 -0.01 21.96
C GLU A 553 10.51 1.46 21.54
N GLY A 554 9.65 1.85 20.60
CA GLY A 554 9.23 3.25 20.51
C GLY A 554 8.19 3.54 21.58
N LEU A 555 7.08 2.82 21.53
CA LEU A 555 5.99 2.82 22.51
C LEU A 555 5.18 1.53 22.33
N ALA A 556 5.01 0.71 23.37
CA ALA A 556 4.31 -0.57 23.22
C ALA A 556 2.80 -0.37 23.19
N LEU A 557 2.17 -0.69 22.05
CA LEU A 557 0.71 -0.74 21.92
C LEU A 557 0.09 -1.68 22.97
N THR A 558 0.77 -2.77 23.33
CA THR A 558 0.33 -3.71 24.34
C THR A 558 0.13 -3.08 25.72
N SER A 559 0.92 -2.05 26.07
CA SER A 559 0.72 -1.27 27.30
C SER A 559 -0.59 -0.47 27.25
N TYR A 560 -0.90 0.16 26.11
CA TYR A 560 -2.16 0.89 25.93
C TYR A 560 -3.37 -0.05 26.01
N GLU A 561 -3.29 -1.18 25.30
CA GLU A 561 -4.33 -2.21 25.26
C GLU A 561 -4.62 -2.76 26.66
N SER A 562 -3.56 -3.11 27.40
CA SER A 562 -3.63 -3.60 28.78
C SER A 562 -4.31 -2.60 29.72
N LEU A 563 -3.84 -1.35 29.72
CA LEU A 563 -4.41 -0.30 30.56
C LEU A 563 -5.87 0.00 30.17
N SER A 564 -6.23 -0.06 28.88
CA SER A 564 -7.60 0.13 28.40
C SER A 564 -8.54 -0.96 28.93
N MET A 565 -8.02 -2.19 29.06
CA MET A 565 -8.71 -3.33 29.67
C MET A 565 -8.73 -3.28 31.21
N GLY A 566 -8.17 -2.24 31.82
CA GLY A 566 -8.10 -2.12 33.27
C GLY A 566 -7.09 -3.06 33.92
N VAL A 567 -6.05 -3.47 33.18
CA VAL A 567 -5.00 -4.38 33.63
C VAL A 567 -3.71 -3.58 33.84
N PRO A 568 -3.10 -3.60 35.04
CA PRO A 568 -1.85 -2.90 35.32
C PRO A 568 -0.67 -3.46 34.53
N VAL A 569 0.33 -2.61 34.28
CA VAL A 569 1.51 -2.98 33.50
C VAL A 569 2.78 -2.73 34.29
N VAL A 570 3.68 -3.72 34.36
CA VAL A 570 5.07 -3.51 34.76
C VAL A 570 5.95 -3.62 33.52
N SER A 571 6.73 -2.57 33.22
CA SER A 571 7.48 -2.45 31.97
C SER A 571 8.89 -1.91 32.20
N THR A 572 9.81 -2.17 31.28
CA THR A 572 11.06 -1.41 31.17
C THR A 572 10.78 0.07 30.84
N ASP A 573 11.74 0.95 31.15
CA ASP A 573 11.74 2.39 30.84
C ASP A 573 12.23 2.73 29.41
N VAL A 574 12.34 1.74 28.53
CA VAL A 574 12.79 1.94 27.15
C VAL A 574 11.73 2.70 26.32
N GLY A 575 12.18 3.62 25.47
CA GLY A 575 11.28 4.40 24.62
C GLY A 575 10.37 5.32 25.43
N GLY A 576 9.09 5.43 25.02
CA GLY A 576 8.09 6.29 25.66
C GLY A 576 7.25 5.64 26.77
N GLN A 577 7.65 4.48 27.33
CA GLN A 577 6.81 3.74 28.30
C GLN A 577 6.45 4.55 29.54
N THR A 578 7.40 5.35 30.05
CA THR A 578 7.24 6.22 31.23
C THR A 578 6.23 7.35 31.02
N GLU A 579 5.83 7.62 29.78
CA GLU A 579 4.79 8.62 29.48
C GLU A 579 3.38 8.08 29.68
N LEU A 580 3.25 6.74 29.64
CA LEU A 580 2.00 6.03 29.81
C LEU A 580 1.91 5.35 31.19
N ILE A 581 3.00 4.73 31.64
CA ILE A 581 3.05 3.94 32.87
C ILE A 581 3.74 4.76 33.96
N ASP A 582 3.03 4.97 35.06
CA ASP A 582 3.52 5.52 36.31
C ASP A 582 3.01 4.66 37.48
N ASP A 583 3.37 5.04 38.70
CA ASP A 583 2.99 4.38 39.95
C ASP A 583 1.47 4.22 40.13
N THR A 584 0.66 5.07 39.49
CA THR A 584 -0.80 5.04 39.59
C THR A 584 -1.46 3.93 38.75
N VAL A 585 -0.78 3.42 37.72
CA VAL A 585 -1.32 2.43 36.77
C VAL A 585 -0.44 1.19 36.58
N GLY A 586 0.73 1.15 37.20
CA GLY A 586 1.70 0.08 36.96
C GLY A 586 3.03 0.33 37.65
N GLY A 587 4.11 -0.18 37.07
CA GLY A 587 5.49 -0.01 37.55
C GLY A 587 6.49 0.08 36.40
N ILE A 588 7.63 0.73 36.66
CA ILE A 588 8.71 0.92 35.69
C ILE A 588 10.00 0.32 36.24
N VAL A 589 10.72 -0.39 35.38
CA VAL A 589 12.03 -0.99 35.65
C VAL A 589 13.07 -0.37 34.71
N HIS A 590 14.25 -0.02 35.23
CA HIS A 590 15.32 0.54 34.41
C HIS A 590 15.95 -0.55 33.52
N TYR A 591 16.09 -0.27 32.23
CA TYR A 591 16.79 -1.16 31.30
C TYR A 591 18.29 -0.86 31.24
N HIS A 592 19.10 -1.88 31.52
CA HIS A 592 20.56 -1.80 31.39
C HIS A 592 21.02 -2.27 30.00
N LYS A 593 21.40 -1.32 29.15
CA LYS A 593 21.97 -1.64 27.82
C LYS A 593 23.32 -2.32 27.98
N ASN A 594 23.51 -3.47 27.33
CA ASN A 594 24.70 -4.32 27.45
C ASN A 594 25.01 -4.74 28.90
N ALA A 595 23.95 -5.06 29.66
CA ALA A 595 24.05 -5.52 31.03
C ALA A 595 25.07 -6.66 31.21
N THR A 596 25.88 -6.53 32.25
CA THR A 596 26.56 -7.66 32.89
C THR A 596 25.55 -8.65 33.46
N GLU A 597 25.98 -9.87 33.79
CA GLU A 597 25.08 -10.84 34.42
C GLU A 597 24.51 -10.30 35.75
N GLU A 598 25.30 -9.56 36.53
CA GLU A 598 24.84 -8.94 37.78
C GLU A 598 23.75 -7.89 37.53
N GLU A 599 23.92 -7.01 36.55
CA GLU A 599 22.92 -6.01 36.16
C GLU A 599 21.65 -6.67 35.61
N TYR A 600 21.79 -7.74 34.84
CA TYR A 600 20.65 -8.49 34.33
C TYR A 600 19.84 -9.15 35.46
N GLN A 601 20.52 -9.72 36.46
CA GLN A 601 19.85 -10.26 37.65
C GLN A 601 19.22 -9.16 38.50
N TYR A 602 19.88 -8.00 38.62
CA TYR A 602 19.33 -6.83 39.29
C TYR A 602 18.06 -6.30 38.60
N GLU A 603 18.02 -6.31 37.26
CA GLU A 603 16.82 -5.96 36.50
C GLU A 603 15.66 -6.92 36.82
N ILE A 604 15.92 -8.24 36.88
CA ILE A 604 14.93 -9.24 37.32
C ILE A 604 14.43 -8.93 38.75
N ASP A 605 15.33 -8.57 39.66
CA ASP A 605 14.95 -8.18 41.02
C ASP A 605 14.06 -6.95 41.07
N CYS A 606 14.33 -5.96 40.22
CA CYS A 606 13.49 -4.78 40.08
C CYS A 606 12.11 -5.15 39.54
N TYR A 607 12.02 -6.04 38.55
CA TYR A 607 10.74 -6.59 38.08
C TYR A 607 9.95 -7.27 39.17
N CYS A 608 10.60 -8.12 39.98
CA CYS A 608 9.95 -8.81 41.08
C CYS A 608 9.41 -7.83 42.13
N ARG A 609 10.20 -6.81 42.49
CA ARG A 609 9.81 -5.78 43.45
C ARG A 609 8.63 -4.95 42.96
N GLU A 610 8.69 -4.45 41.72
CA GLU A 610 7.60 -3.67 41.14
C GLU A 610 6.34 -4.51 40.95
N THR A 611 6.47 -5.77 40.54
CA THR A 611 5.36 -6.73 40.46
C THR A 611 4.67 -6.86 41.80
N ASN A 612 5.41 -7.13 42.88
CA ASN A 612 4.81 -7.29 44.21
C ASN A 612 4.14 -6.00 44.69
N ARG A 613 4.78 -4.83 44.50
CA ARG A 613 4.19 -3.52 44.83
C ARG A 613 2.84 -3.30 44.12
N VAL A 614 2.77 -3.63 42.83
CA VAL A 614 1.54 -3.50 42.04
C VAL A 614 0.48 -4.49 42.51
N LEU A 615 0.86 -5.74 42.80
CA LEU A 615 -0.06 -6.77 43.31
C LEU A 615 -0.65 -6.41 44.68
N GLU A 616 0.14 -5.83 45.58
CA GLU A 616 -0.31 -5.35 46.89
C GLU A 616 -1.38 -4.26 46.79
N ASN A 617 -1.37 -3.48 45.70
CA ASN A 617 -2.26 -2.33 45.48
C ASN A 617 -3.20 -2.52 44.28
N ILE A 618 -3.42 -3.77 43.85
CA ILE A 618 -3.94 -4.09 42.52
C ILE A 618 -5.31 -3.44 42.23
N GLU A 619 -6.24 -3.47 43.17
CA GLU A 619 -7.59 -2.92 42.98
C GLU A 619 -7.58 -1.40 42.73
N THR A 620 -6.77 -0.66 43.49
CA THR A 620 -6.61 0.79 43.29
C THR A 620 -5.99 1.09 41.94
N ILE A 621 -4.94 0.36 41.56
CA ILE A 621 -4.22 0.56 40.31
C ILE A 621 -5.12 0.21 39.11
N ARG A 622 -5.84 -0.92 39.14
CA ARG A 622 -6.82 -1.33 38.11
C ARG A 622 -7.85 -0.24 37.83
N ASN A 623 -8.37 0.37 38.88
CA ASN A 623 -9.36 1.45 38.78
C ASN A 623 -8.84 2.74 38.12
N ASN A 624 -7.52 2.92 38.09
CA ASN A 624 -6.87 4.07 37.44
C ASN A 624 -6.49 3.77 35.99
N CYS A 625 -6.13 2.52 35.66
CA CYS A 625 -5.66 2.12 34.34
C CYS A 625 -6.54 2.63 33.20
N ARG A 626 -7.82 2.23 33.19
CA ARG A 626 -8.75 2.63 32.12
C ARG A 626 -9.04 4.12 32.13
N LYS A 627 -9.17 4.74 33.31
CA LYS A 627 -9.41 6.19 33.45
C LYS A 627 -8.27 7.00 32.83
N LYS A 628 -7.03 6.56 32.98
CA LYS A 628 -5.86 7.20 32.35
C LYS A 628 -5.95 7.15 30.83
N ILE A 629 -6.34 6.00 30.28
CA ILE A 629 -6.55 5.83 28.85
C ILE A 629 -7.67 6.74 28.34
N GLU A 630 -8.84 6.66 28.96
CA GLU A 630 -10.02 7.46 28.60
C GLU A 630 -9.79 8.97 28.72
N LYS A 631 -8.85 9.41 29.57
CA LYS A 631 -8.55 10.84 29.77
C LYS A 631 -7.63 11.42 28.69
N LYS A 632 -6.67 10.67 28.15
CA LYS A 632 -5.60 11.25 27.29
C LYS A 632 -5.23 10.43 26.05
N PHE A 633 -5.52 9.14 26.03
CA PHE A 633 -4.85 8.15 25.20
C PHE A 633 -5.83 7.29 24.38
N THR A 634 -7.03 7.80 24.08
CA THR A 634 -7.95 7.14 23.15
C THR A 634 -7.75 7.59 21.71
N LEU A 635 -8.04 6.72 20.76
CA LEU A 635 -8.03 7.08 19.33
C LEU A 635 -9.04 8.20 19.02
N ASN A 636 -10.17 8.25 19.71
CA ASN A 636 -11.16 9.32 19.54
C ASN A 636 -10.62 10.69 19.96
N GLN A 637 -9.84 10.75 21.04
CA GLN A 637 -9.19 11.99 21.47
C GLN A 637 -8.09 12.41 20.50
N MET A 638 -7.29 11.44 20.01
CA MET A 638 -6.29 11.68 18.98
C MET A 638 -6.95 12.28 17.72
N ALA A 639 -8.00 11.66 17.19
CA ALA A 639 -8.72 12.15 16.00
C ALA A 639 -9.33 13.54 16.21
N LYS A 640 -9.89 13.82 17.40
CA LYS A 640 -10.41 15.14 17.78
C LYS A 640 -9.29 16.20 17.79
N LYS A 641 -8.13 15.86 18.33
CA LYS A 641 -6.96 16.77 18.33
C LYS A 641 -6.45 17.02 16.91
N PHE A 642 -6.35 15.99 16.07
CA PHE A 642 -5.96 16.16 14.67
C PHE A 642 -6.93 17.02 13.88
N SER A 643 -8.24 16.86 14.10
CA SER A 643 -9.25 17.72 13.47
C SER A 643 -8.98 19.20 13.76
N ILE A 644 -8.69 19.54 15.02
CA ILE A 644 -8.33 20.91 15.44
C ILE A 644 -6.99 21.34 14.82
N ILE A 645 -6.01 20.45 14.77
CA ILE A 645 -4.68 20.72 14.19
C ILE A 645 -4.79 21.05 12.70
N PHE A 646 -5.56 20.26 11.94
CA PHE A 646 -5.74 20.48 10.51
C PHE A 646 -6.38 21.84 10.26
N GLU A 647 -7.46 22.17 10.97
CA GLU A 647 -8.14 23.46 10.86
C GLU A 647 -7.22 24.64 11.23
N LYS A 648 -6.52 24.54 12.36
CA LYS A 648 -5.58 25.58 12.81
C LYS A 648 -4.43 25.79 11.83
N SER A 649 -3.90 24.70 11.27
CA SER A 649 -2.78 24.78 10.33
C SER A 649 -3.20 25.40 9.01
N ILE A 650 -4.41 25.08 8.51
CA ILE A 650 -4.98 25.73 7.33
C ILE A 650 -5.17 27.23 7.58
N GLN A 651 -5.68 27.61 8.75
CA GLN A 651 -5.88 29.01 9.09
C GLN A 651 -4.54 29.77 9.21
N ALA A 652 -3.57 29.21 9.94
CA ALA A 652 -2.27 29.81 10.16
C ALA A 652 -1.49 30.01 8.84
N GLU A 653 -1.59 29.07 7.89
CA GLU A 653 -0.87 29.18 6.63
C GLU A 653 -1.50 30.20 5.68
N LYS A 654 -2.82 30.41 5.74
CA LYS A 654 -3.52 31.47 4.99
C LYS A 654 -3.11 32.88 5.44
N GLU A 655 -2.71 33.05 6.69
CA GLU A 655 -2.33 34.34 7.28
C GLU A 655 -0.87 34.74 6.97
N LYS A 656 -0.02 33.81 6.50
CA LYS A 656 1.38 34.11 6.15
C LYS A 656 1.47 34.89 4.83
N LYS A 657 2.31 35.94 4.80
CA LYS A 657 2.57 36.75 3.59
C LYS A 657 3.20 35.89 2.48
N LYS A 658 2.65 35.99 1.26
CA LYS A 658 3.19 35.33 0.04
C LYS A 658 4.59 35.89 -0.28
N LYS A 659 5.62 35.04 -0.33
CA LYS A 659 6.89 35.37 -1.00
C LYS A 659 6.76 34.96 -2.47
N ASN A 660 6.90 35.92 -3.38
CA ASN A 660 7.01 35.64 -4.82
C ASN A 660 8.39 35.04 -5.09
N VAL A 661 8.44 33.93 -5.83
CA VAL A 661 9.69 33.35 -6.32
C VAL A 661 9.50 32.92 -7.77
N GLU A 662 10.49 33.20 -8.62
CA GLU A 662 10.44 33.02 -10.09
C GLU A 662 10.36 31.52 -10.51
N PRO A 663 9.68 31.16 -11.64
CA PRO A 663 9.40 29.77 -12.08
C PRO A 663 10.52 29.00 -12.82
N ARG A 664 11.67 29.61 -13.15
CA ARG A 664 12.66 29.01 -14.09
C ARG A 664 13.68 28.04 -13.49
N ASP A 665 13.80 27.95 -12.16
CA ASP A 665 14.86 27.16 -11.50
C ASP A 665 14.57 25.65 -11.32
N TYR A 666 13.47 25.11 -11.87
CA TYR A 666 12.86 23.86 -11.35
C TYR A 666 13.05 22.62 -12.22
N LEU A 667 13.56 22.77 -13.45
CA LEU A 667 13.89 21.61 -14.29
C LEU A 667 15.09 20.83 -13.71
N GLU A 668 15.89 21.47 -12.83
CA GLU A 668 17.10 20.90 -12.23
C GLU A 668 16.87 20.26 -10.84
N TYR A 669 15.63 19.92 -10.44
CA TYR A 669 15.43 19.09 -9.25
C TYR A 669 15.79 17.64 -9.56
N ASN A 670 16.99 17.24 -9.12
CA ASN A 670 17.53 15.93 -9.38
C ASN A 670 16.96 14.87 -8.41
N LEU A 671 16.24 13.87 -8.94
CA LEU A 671 15.77 12.72 -8.16
C LEU A 671 16.88 11.68 -7.90
N ALA A 672 18.12 11.95 -8.30
CA ALA A 672 19.28 11.06 -8.18
C ALA A 672 19.90 10.98 -6.79
N LEU A 673 19.13 11.21 -5.73
CA LEU A 673 19.59 10.85 -4.40
C LEU A 673 19.85 9.34 -4.40
N GLU A 674 21.12 8.96 -4.23
CA GLU A 674 21.58 7.57 -4.31
C GLU A 674 20.72 6.66 -3.44
N THR A 675 20.55 7.03 -2.18
CA THR A 675 19.74 6.30 -1.20
C THR A 675 18.31 6.12 -1.69
N LEU A 676 17.69 7.21 -2.17
CA LEU A 676 16.32 7.17 -2.67
C LEU A 676 16.15 6.19 -3.84
N TYR A 677 17.07 6.26 -4.80
CA TYR A 677 17.12 5.35 -5.95
C TYR A 677 17.34 3.89 -5.50
N GLN A 678 18.33 3.64 -4.65
CA GLN A 678 18.67 2.29 -4.18
C GLN A 678 17.53 1.66 -3.38
N ASP A 679 16.88 2.42 -2.51
CA ASP A 679 15.75 1.96 -1.70
C ASP A 679 14.59 1.54 -2.59
N TYR A 680 14.22 2.36 -3.57
CA TYR A 680 13.10 2.01 -4.44
C TYR A 680 13.42 0.83 -5.36
N CYS A 681 14.64 0.78 -5.90
CA CYS A 681 15.16 -0.40 -6.58
C CYS A 681 15.03 -1.66 -5.71
N PHE A 682 15.38 -1.58 -4.43
CA PHE A 682 15.24 -2.67 -3.47
C PHE A 682 13.77 -3.07 -3.29
N TYR A 683 12.85 -2.12 -3.10
CA TYR A 683 11.42 -2.41 -2.96
C TYR A 683 10.81 -3.02 -4.23
N CYS A 684 11.12 -2.49 -5.42
CA CYS A 684 10.70 -3.09 -6.68
C CYS A 684 11.19 -4.53 -6.82
N LYS A 685 12.50 -4.74 -6.59
CA LYS A 685 13.12 -6.07 -6.67
C LYS A 685 12.45 -7.04 -5.70
N ASN A 686 12.34 -6.66 -4.43
CA ASN A 686 11.75 -7.51 -3.40
C ASN A 686 10.29 -7.86 -3.73
N TYR A 687 9.50 -6.86 -4.16
CA TYR A 687 8.12 -7.08 -4.59
C TYR A 687 8.06 -8.08 -5.75
N ILE A 688 8.81 -7.86 -6.83
CA ILE A 688 8.76 -8.70 -8.03
C ILE A 688 9.26 -10.12 -7.75
N GLU A 689 10.38 -10.25 -7.03
CA GLU A 689 10.96 -11.55 -6.68
C GLU A 689 10.03 -12.37 -5.78
N THR A 690 9.44 -11.74 -4.77
CA THR A 690 8.53 -12.41 -3.83
C THR A 690 7.21 -12.77 -4.50
N LYS A 691 6.62 -11.83 -5.26
CA LYS A 691 5.29 -11.98 -5.85
C LYS A 691 5.26 -12.91 -7.05
N PHE A 692 6.21 -12.76 -7.97
CA PHE A 692 6.21 -13.48 -9.25
C PHE A 692 7.27 -14.57 -9.32
N GLY A 693 8.18 -14.65 -8.35
CA GLY A 693 9.26 -15.63 -8.35
C GLY A 693 10.31 -15.38 -9.43
N ILE A 694 10.39 -14.16 -9.97
CA ILE A 694 11.26 -13.72 -11.06
C ILE A 694 12.48 -13.00 -10.49
N THR A 695 13.69 -13.34 -10.94
CA THR A 695 14.90 -12.60 -10.58
C THR A 695 14.89 -11.23 -11.26
N TYR A 696 14.91 -10.16 -10.46
CA TYR A 696 14.98 -8.79 -10.95
C TYR A 696 16.44 -8.31 -10.91
N ASP A 697 17.01 -8.01 -12.07
CA ASP A 697 18.36 -7.45 -12.19
C ASP A 697 18.30 -5.92 -12.12
N LEU A 698 19.20 -5.35 -11.33
CA LEU A 698 19.25 -3.91 -11.04
C LEU A 698 20.06 -3.12 -12.08
N ASP A 699 20.81 -3.80 -12.95
CA ASP A 699 21.52 -3.13 -14.03
C ASP A 699 20.49 -2.65 -15.07
N HIS A 700 20.24 -1.33 -15.03
CA HIS A 700 19.51 -0.36 -15.89
C HIS A 700 19.07 -0.68 -17.33
N THR A 701 19.29 -1.88 -17.84
CA THR A 701 18.62 -2.41 -19.01
C THR A 701 17.51 -3.35 -18.54
N ILE A 702 16.27 -2.96 -18.80
CA ILE A 702 15.11 -3.86 -18.89
C ILE A 702 15.41 -4.84 -20.04
N LYS A 703 16.34 -5.77 -19.82
CA LYS A 703 16.78 -6.83 -20.73
C LYS A 703 16.99 -8.13 -19.97
N THR A 704 16.43 -8.27 -18.78
CA THR A 704 16.18 -9.59 -18.19
C THR A 704 15.07 -10.26 -18.98
N LYS A 705 15.48 -10.84 -20.12
CA LYS A 705 14.71 -11.82 -20.88
C LYS A 705 14.13 -12.81 -19.87
N GLY A 706 12.84 -13.13 -19.99
CA GLY A 706 12.12 -14.12 -19.18
C GLY A 706 12.72 -15.53 -19.11
N LYS A 707 13.92 -15.77 -19.66
CA LYS A 707 14.66 -17.04 -19.65
C LYS A 707 14.81 -17.67 -18.26
N PHE A 708 15.01 -16.89 -17.19
CA PHE A 708 15.14 -17.45 -15.84
C PHE A 708 13.79 -17.90 -15.23
N TYR A 709 12.68 -17.25 -15.57
CA TYR A 709 11.34 -17.70 -15.19
C TYR A 709 11.00 -19.04 -15.86
N THR A 710 11.31 -19.16 -17.16
CA THR A 710 11.16 -20.42 -17.92
C THR A 710 12.04 -21.53 -17.35
N LEU A 711 13.27 -21.22 -16.93
CA LEU A 711 14.18 -22.17 -16.29
C LEU A 711 13.64 -22.63 -14.92
N LYS A 712 13.13 -21.74 -14.07
CA LYS A 712 12.55 -22.09 -12.77
C LYS A 712 11.24 -22.89 -12.90
N LYS A 713 10.43 -22.64 -13.93
CA LYS A 713 9.21 -23.43 -14.24
C LYS A 713 9.57 -24.80 -14.83
N ARG A 714 10.59 -24.90 -15.70
CA ARG A 714 11.14 -26.18 -16.18
C ARG A 714 11.74 -26.99 -15.04
N ILE A 715 12.56 -26.37 -14.20
CA ILE A 715 13.15 -27.00 -13.01
C ILE A 715 12.06 -27.37 -12.01
N GLY A 716 11.09 -26.50 -11.73
CA GLY A 716 9.96 -26.78 -10.84
C GLY A 716 9.02 -27.89 -11.34
N GLY A 717 8.82 -27.97 -12.67
CA GLY A 717 8.06 -29.06 -13.31
C GLY A 717 8.81 -30.39 -13.31
N VAL A 718 10.15 -30.36 -13.35
CA VAL A 718 11.02 -31.53 -13.18
C VAL A 718 11.11 -31.94 -11.70
N LEU A 719 11.19 -30.98 -10.78
CA LEU A 719 11.28 -31.20 -9.33
C LEU A 719 9.95 -31.60 -8.71
N ASN A 720 8.79 -31.27 -9.30
CA ASN A 720 7.51 -31.82 -8.84
C ASN A 720 7.38 -33.34 -9.10
N ARG A 721 8.30 -33.94 -9.86
CA ARG A 721 8.37 -35.41 -10.04
C ARG A 721 9.37 -36.09 -9.10
N ALA A 722 10.10 -35.36 -8.25
CA ALA A 722 11.08 -35.93 -7.34
C ALA A 722 11.09 -35.20 -5.98
N HIS A 723 11.17 -35.94 -4.89
CA HIS A 723 11.15 -35.46 -3.50
C HIS A 723 12.34 -34.55 -3.07
N ALA A 724 12.98 -33.80 -3.97
CA ALA A 724 14.23 -33.05 -3.73
C ALA A 724 14.02 -31.52 -3.65
N LYS A 725 13.05 -31.05 -2.87
CA LYS A 725 12.73 -29.60 -2.78
C LYS A 725 13.74 -28.81 -1.95
N GLN A 726 14.41 -29.45 -0.99
CA GLN A 726 15.27 -28.77 0.00
C GLN A 726 16.71 -28.60 -0.50
N GLU A 727 17.28 -29.62 -1.15
CA GLU A 727 18.64 -29.57 -1.72
C GLU A 727 18.74 -28.62 -2.92
N ALA A 728 17.71 -28.56 -3.76
CA ALA A 728 17.67 -27.65 -4.91
C ALA A 728 17.64 -26.16 -4.48
N VAL A 729 16.96 -25.84 -3.38
CA VAL A 729 16.93 -24.49 -2.79
C VAL A 729 18.31 -24.12 -2.24
N THR A 730 18.99 -25.05 -1.57
CA THR A 730 20.35 -24.83 -1.06
C THR A 730 21.34 -24.61 -2.20
N ILE A 731 21.30 -25.42 -3.25
CA ILE A 731 22.18 -25.25 -4.42
C ILE A 731 21.91 -23.93 -5.14
N LEU A 732 20.65 -23.56 -5.35
CA LEU A 732 20.27 -22.27 -5.94
C LEU A 732 20.74 -21.10 -5.09
N ASN A 733 20.62 -21.18 -3.76
CA ASN A 733 21.11 -20.15 -2.85
C ASN A 733 22.64 -20.05 -2.90
N THR A 734 23.37 -21.16 -2.97
CA THR A 734 24.83 -21.15 -3.11
C THR A 734 25.28 -20.51 -4.42
N PHE A 735 24.63 -20.82 -5.55
CA PHE A 735 24.90 -20.14 -6.83
C PHE A 735 24.55 -18.65 -6.79
N ARG A 736 23.48 -18.27 -6.06
CA ARG A 736 23.06 -16.88 -5.88
C ARG A 736 24.09 -16.09 -5.08
N THR A 737 24.62 -16.67 -3.99
CA THR A 737 25.70 -16.09 -3.19
C THR A 737 26.98 -15.94 -4.02
N LEU A 738 27.35 -16.97 -4.80
CA LEU A 738 28.54 -16.91 -5.66
C LEU A 738 28.40 -15.83 -6.74
N TYR A 739 27.23 -15.74 -7.37
CA TYR A 739 26.94 -14.70 -8.36
C TYR A 739 26.97 -13.30 -7.74
N GLN A 740 26.41 -13.10 -6.54
CA GLN A 740 26.48 -11.81 -5.83
C GLN A 740 27.92 -11.42 -5.48
N ILE A 741 28.76 -12.37 -5.05
CA ILE A 741 30.18 -12.11 -4.78
C ILE A 741 30.90 -11.66 -6.06
N VAL A 742 30.71 -12.38 -7.16
CA VAL A 742 31.32 -12.04 -8.46
C VAL A 742 30.79 -10.69 -8.97
N TYR A 743 29.49 -10.45 -8.84
CA TYR A 743 28.85 -9.20 -9.24
C TYR A 743 29.38 -8.00 -8.44
N HIS A 744 29.44 -8.10 -7.10
CA HIS A 744 30.02 -7.04 -6.26
C HIS A 744 31.51 -6.84 -6.53
N PHE A 745 32.26 -7.90 -6.84
CA PHE A 745 33.66 -7.78 -7.22
C PHE A 745 33.83 -7.02 -8.54
N ILE A 746 33.00 -7.31 -9.55
CA ILE A 746 32.99 -6.58 -10.83
C ILE A 746 32.56 -5.12 -10.63
N TYR A 747 31.54 -4.87 -9.80
CA TYR A 747 31.09 -3.50 -9.49
C TYR A 747 32.14 -2.71 -8.73
N PHE A 748 32.85 -3.34 -7.79
CA PHE A 748 33.97 -2.74 -7.08
C PHE A 748 35.12 -2.37 -8.04
N ILE A 749 35.43 -3.24 -9.00
CA ILE A 749 36.41 -2.95 -10.05
C ILE A 749 35.93 -1.79 -10.95
N LYS A 750 34.67 -1.80 -11.40
CA LYS A 750 34.09 -0.68 -12.17
C LYS A 750 34.11 0.63 -11.39
N PHE A 751 33.76 0.58 -10.10
CA PHE A 751 33.82 1.74 -9.21
C PHE A 751 35.25 2.27 -9.11
N LEU A 752 36.25 1.41 -8.90
CA LEU A 752 37.67 1.80 -8.91
C LEU A 752 38.08 2.45 -10.25
N ILE A 753 37.71 1.84 -11.38
CA ILE A 753 38.03 2.34 -12.72
C ILE A 753 37.38 3.70 -13.00
N LEU A 754 36.17 3.95 -12.51
CA LEU A 754 35.44 5.21 -12.72
C LEU A 754 35.79 6.29 -11.68
N SER A 755 36.15 5.90 -10.46
CA SER A 755 36.48 6.81 -9.36
C SER A 755 37.87 7.43 -9.51
N ILE A 756 38.82 6.71 -10.11
CA ILE A 756 40.19 7.20 -10.33
C ILE A 756 40.20 8.43 -11.27
N PRO A 757 39.58 8.42 -12.46
CA PRO A 757 39.47 9.61 -13.32
C PRO A 757 38.70 10.76 -12.65
N ALA A 758 37.60 10.46 -11.95
CA ALA A 758 36.80 11.47 -11.25
C ALA A 758 37.60 12.15 -10.11
N GLY A 759 38.39 11.37 -9.37
CA GLY A 759 39.32 11.86 -8.36
C GLY A 759 40.44 12.72 -8.95
N ILE A 760 41.01 12.31 -10.10
CA ILE A 760 42.02 13.10 -10.82
C ILE A 760 41.43 14.42 -11.33
N VAL A 761 40.21 14.43 -11.85
CA VAL A 761 39.51 15.66 -12.28
C VAL A 761 39.21 16.58 -11.09
N LEU A 762 38.81 16.03 -9.95
CA LEU A 762 38.56 16.81 -8.73
C LEU A 762 39.86 17.41 -8.18
N ILE A 763 40.96 16.65 -8.13
CA ILE A 763 42.29 17.11 -7.72
C ILE A 763 42.80 18.18 -8.69
N TYR A 764 42.63 17.98 -10.00
CA TYR A 764 42.98 18.98 -11.01
C TYR A 764 42.16 20.27 -10.83
N LYS A 765 40.85 20.18 -10.62
CA LYS A 765 40.00 21.36 -10.34
C LYS A 765 40.41 22.08 -9.05
N LEU A 766 40.81 21.35 -8.01
CA LEU A 766 41.30 21.92 -6.75
C LEU A 766 42.68 22.59 -6.93
N LEU A 767 43.59 21.99 -7.70
CA LEU A 767 44.92 22.54 -8.00
C LEU A 767 44.86 23.76 -8.92
N VAL A 768 43.93 23.80 -9.87
CA VAL A 768 43.69 24.96 -10.74
C VAL A 768 43.03 26.11 -9.98
N ARG A 769 42.13 25.82 -9.04
CA ARG A 769 41.48 26.82 -8.18
C ARG A 769 42.45 27.47 -7.18
N ASN A 770 43.52 26.79 -6.78
CA ASN A 770 44.60 27.34 -5.95
C ASN A 770 45.64 28.19 -6.71
N LYS A 771 45.57 28.30 -8.04
CA LYS A 771 46.42 29.22 -8.84
C LYS A 771 45.73 30.56 -9.19
N THR A 772 44.51 30.77 -8.72
CA THR A 772 43.71 31.99 -8.97
C THR A 772 43.26 32.69 -7.68
N HIS A 773 43.97 32.45 -6.57
CA HIS A 773 43.90 33.23 -5.35
C HIS A 773 45.27 33.76 -4.94
#